data_AF-A0A919PTW9-F1
#
_entry.id   AF-A0A919PTW9-F1
#
_cell.length_a   1.000
_cell.length_b   1.000
_cell.length_c   1.000
_cell.angle_alpha   90.00
_cell.angle_beta   90.00
_cell.angle_gamma   90.00
#
_symmetry.space_group_name_H-M   'P 1'
#
loop_
_entity.id
_entity.type
_entity.pdbx_description
1 polymer ?
#
loop_
_entity_poly.entity_id
_entity_poly.type
_entity_poly.pdbx_seq_one_letter_code
_entity_poly.pdbx_strand_id
1 'polypeptide(L)'
;MRLLGPVDVLVGGAARPVRGQRRKAVLAVLGLHPGEVVSTGRLVDLVWGDAAPPNAVNALQSHVSYLRRTLDDKAAITSRPPGYLLDAGADGTDVAVAERLIAAGLHAAGPAARARHLQAALELWRGTPLADAGGLPWLDEQAERLGQLWLRGRRALIEARLALGQHAHLLPDLEQLTREHPFDEQLHGQLILALYRLGRQADALAAFRRLRRTLHDDLGIEPGPALRDLESAILRQDPDLDVPAAADGPVDPAGAAPTGGPVPAQLPLAVPTFAGRADELAGLDKLLTDEREVAVAAVTGTAGVGKSALVVHWAHRAAGHFPDGQLYVNLRGFDPGGRPVEVSDALRGFLDAFGVAAARVPADAAAQAALLRSLLAGRRVLIVLDNARDAGQVRPLLPGAPGCLTVVTSRDALGSLVALEGALPVTVGLLSPGEAGDLLVRRLGAARVAAEPDAVAEIVTRCARLPLALAVVAGRAATRPELPLADLAGSLRAAGTLDAIAGDDPVSDPRAVFSWSYRALRPPAAELLRRLSLAPGPDLGADAIASLAGGPAGAPLAELLRANLVAEPTPGRFCLHDLLHAYAAEQASVHDAAPGYRVAVHRLLDHYLHTADAAARLLDPTRTGEPLTGPRPGTVVTRLAGRDEALAWFDAERRPLLSAVHLAADAGLDAHTWRLADATTTYLDRRGRWHDLAATQEAALRARRRAGDRAGLGDAACALGRTYARIGRYEDAEHHLGAAMWIHEQFGDAAGLARAGHHLGWLAHDLRRYPEALTLTGRALRLFDQLGDRLWRARALNATGWIHGRLGEHREALQRCREALTETIALDDRHGEAGAWDAVGHAHHHLGDPRQAIACYGHALRAYRELGDCSGEAGVLAHLADAHDAAADPVTAADHRRRARSILAGLDPAP
;
A
#
# COMPACT_ATOMS: atom_id res chain seq x y z
N MET A 1 1.93 -45.78 -18.56
CA MET A 1 1.39 -45.62 -17.18
C MET A 1 2.33 -44.76 -16.39
N ARG A 2 1.78 -44.08 -15.39
CA ARG A 2 2.49 -43.07 -14.63
C ARG A 2 2.37 -43.38 -13.14
N LEU A 3 3.47 -43.83 -12.53
CA LEU A 3 3.56 -44.36 -11.17
C LEU A 3 4.56 -43.57 -10.30
N LEU A 4 5.48 -42.83 -10.93
CA LEU A 4 6.46 -41.96 -10.25
C LEU A 4 5.84 -40.64 -9.78
N GLY A 5 4.67 -40.72 -9.15
CA GLY A 5 3.86 -39.59 -8.68
C GLY A 5 2.42 -40.06 -8.39
N PRO A 6 1.42 -39.16 -8.48
CA PRO A 6 0.01 -39.57 -8.53
C PRO A 6 -0.22 -40.62 -9.62
N VAL A 7 -0.96 -41.70 -9.30
CA VAL A 7 -1.20 -42.81 -10.23
C VAL A 7 -2.20 -42.39 -11.31
N ASP A 8 -1.72 -42.21 -12.54
CA ASP A 8 -2.52 -41.89 -13.71
C ASP A 8 -2.06 -42.64 -14.98
N VAL A 9 -2.81 -42.48 -16.07
CA VAL A 9 -2.50 -43.11 -17.35
C VAL A 9 -2.56 -42.08 -18.47
N LEU A 10 -1.60 -42.13 -19.38
CA LEU A 10 -1.63 -41.39 -20.63
C LEU A 10 -2.18 -42.29 -21.75
N VAL A 11 -3.18 -41.79 -22.48
CA VAL A 11 -3.69 -42.43 -23.70
C VAL A 11 -3.61 -41.41 -24.83
N GLY A 12 -2.87 -41.70 -25.90
CA GLY A 12 -2.66 -40.77 -27.01
C GLY A 12 -2.02 -39.44 -26.63
N GLY A 13 -1.21 -39.41 -25.56
CA GLY A 13 -0.59 -38.19 -25.02
C GLY A 13 -1.45 -37.38 -24.03
N ALA A 14 -2.73 -37.75 -23.85
CA ALA A 14 -3.63 -37.08 -22.90
C ALA A 14 -3.74 -37.86 -21.57
N ALA A 15 -3.66 -37.16 -20.44
CA ALA A 15 -3.82 -37.74 -19.12
C ALA A 15 -5.28 -38.12 -18.85
N ARG A 16 -5.52 -39.38 -18.46
CA ARG A 16 -6.81 -39.91 -18.05
C ARG A 16 -6.75 -40.28 -16.56
N PRO A 17 -7.43 -39.51 -15.68
CA PRO A 17 -7.36 -39.75 -14.24
C PRO A 17 -8.12 -41.02 -13.86
N VAL A 18 -7.49 -41.89 -13.07
CA VAL A 18 -8.11 -43.10 -12.53
C VAL A 18 -8.78 -42.77 -11.20
N ARG A 19 -10.12 -42.84 -11.13
CA ARG A 19 -10.85 -42.47 -9.90
C ARG A 19 -10.97 -43.65 -8.93
N GLY A 20 -10.53 -43.44 -7.69
CA GLY A 20 -10.69 -44.36 -6.55
C GLY A 20 -9.40 -45.10 -6.15
N GLN A 21 -9.07 -45.08 -4.86
CA GLN A 21 -7.81 -45.61 -4.30
C GLN A 21 -7.58 -47.09 -4.64
N ARG A 22 -8.58 -47.96 -4.46
CA ARG A 22 -8.45 -49.41 -4.78
C ARG A 22 -8.21 -49.67 -6.27
N ARG A 23 -8.75 -48.83 -7.17
CA ARG A 23 -8.49 -48.94 -8.63
C ARG A 23 -7.09 -48.46 -8.98
N LYS A 24 -6.62 -47.39 -8.34
CA LYS A 24 -5.23 -46.93 -8.44
C LYS A 24 -4.25 -47.99 -7.91
N ALA A 25 -4.60 -48.66 -6.80
CA ALA A 25 -3.80 -49.75 -6.24
C ALA A 25 -3.71 -50.96 -7.19
N VAL A 26 -4.83 -51.44 -7.77
CA VAL A 26 -4.80 -52.51 -8.79
C VAL A 26 -3.91 -52.12 -9.97
N LEU A 27 -4.04 -50.88 -10.45
CA LEU A 27 -3.23 -50.38 -11.56
C LEU A 27 -1.74 -50.27 -11.20
N ALA A 28 -1.41 -49.83 -9.98
CA ALA A 28 -0.04 -49.74 -9.49
C ALA A 28 0.62 -51.12 -9.35
N VAL A 29 -0.07 -52.11 -8.77
CA VAL A 29 0.44 -53.49 -8.66
C VAL A 29 0.73 -54.07 -10.03
N LEU A 30 -0.20 -53.93 -10.99
CA LEU A 30 0.02 -54.42 -12.36
C LEU A 30 1.13 -53.64 -13.10
N GLY A 31 1.24 -52.33 -12.87
CA GLY A 31 2.27 -51.49 -13.48
C GLY A 31 3.68 -51.69 -12.92
N LEU A 32 3.80 -52.19 -11.69
CA LEU A 32 5.09 -52.59 -11.10
C LEU A 32 5.51 -54.01 -11.51
N HIS A 33 4.62 -54.76 -12.16
CA HIS A 33 4.85 -56.08 -12.73
C HIS A 33 4.56 -56.11 -14.24
N PRO A 34 5.21 -55.25 -15.05
CA PRO A 34 4.93 -55.17 -16.48
C PRO A 34 5.27 -56.49 -17.18
N GLY A 35 4.35 -57.05 -17.96
CA GLY A 35 4.56 -58.31 -18.69
C GLY A 35 4.49 -59.58 -17.82
N GLU A 36 4.22 -59.49 -16.52
CA GLU A 36 4.05 -60.63 -15.63
C GLU A 36 2.57 -60.88 -15.30
N VAL A 37 2.19 -62.14 -15.10
CA VAL A 37 0.83 -62.51 -14.67
C VAL A 37 0.74 -62.41 -13.15
N VAL A 38 -0.04 -61.45 -12.63
CA VAL A 38 -0.33 -61.35 -11.20
C VAL A 38 -1.62 -62.12 -10.90
N SER A 39 -1.54 -63.13 -10.03
CA SER A 39 -2.69 -63.99 -9.71
C SER A 39 -3.83 -63.20 -9.06
N THR A 40 -5.07 -63.66 -9.26
CA THR A 40 -6.26 -63.02 -8.66
C THR A 40 -6.17 -62.95 -7.14
N GLY A 41 -5.70 -64.03 -6.48
CA GLY A 41 -5.51 -64.06 -5.04
C GLY A 41 -4.47 -63.05 -4.55
N ARG A 42 -3.35 -62.92 -5.25
CA ARG A 42 -2.30 -61.95 -4.92
C ARG A 42 -2.76 -60.50 -5.12
N LEU A 43 -3.53 -60.23 -6.17
CA LEU A 43 -4.14 -58.90 -6.37
C LEU A 43 -5.13 -58.56 -5.27
N VAL A 44 -5.93 -59.53 -4.80
CA VAL A 44 -6.86 -59.31 -3.68
C VAL A 44 -6.08 -59.00 -2.40
N ASP A 45 -5.05 -59.79 -2.11
CA ASP A 45 -4.22 -59.64 -0.92
C ASP A 45 -3.48 -58.28 -0.90
N LEU A 46 -2.82 -57.91 -2.00
CA LEU A 46 -2.09 -56.64 -2.08
C LEU A 46 -3.00 -55.40 -2.08
N VAL A 47 -4.20 -55.51 -2.65
CA VAL A 47 -5.11 -54.36 -2.79
C VAL A 47 -6.03 -54.20 -1.59
N TRP A 48 -6.38 -55.27 -0.86
CA TRP A 48 -7.30 -55.21 0.29
C TRP A 48 -6.72 -55.72 1.61
N GLY A 49 -5.72 -56.60 1.59
CA GLY A 49 -5.15 -57.25 2.79
C GLY A 49 -6.21 -57.97 3.62
N ASP A 50 -6.09 -57.86 4.94
CA ASP A 50 -7.05 -58.42 5.91
C ASP A 50 -8.47 -57.82 5.79
N ALA A 51 -8.64 -56.70 5.08
CA ALA A 51 -9.92 -56.02 4.87
C ALA A 51 -10.62 -56.43 3.55
N ALA A 52 -10.29 -57.61 3.01
CA ALA A 52 -10.91 -58.12 1.78
C ALA A 52 -12.43 -58.38 1.97
N PRO A 53 -13.30 -57.81 1.11
CA PRO A 53 -14.73 -58.08 1.20
C PRO A 53 -15.05 -59.52 0.80
N PRO A 54 -16.18 -60.12 1.25
CA PRO A 54 -16.56 -61.49 0.92
C PRO A 54 -16.65 -61.78 -0.60
N ASN A 55 -16.83 -60.73 -1.41
CA ASN A 55 -16.91 -60.77 -2.87
C ASN A 55 -15.70 -60.10 -3.56
N ALA A 56 -14.51 -60.11 -2.95
CA ALA A 56 -13.31 -59.42 -3.43
C ALA A 56 -12.93 -59.77 -4.89
N VAL A 57 -13.14 -61.01 -5.33
CA VAL A 57 -12.90 -61.43 -6.72
C VAL A 57 -13.82 -60.68 -7.70
N ASN A 58 -15.11 -60.52 -7.37
CA ASN A 58 -16.07 -59.79 -8.18
C ASN A 58 -15.78 -58.27 -8.17
N ALA A 59 -15.33 -57.74 -7.03
CA ALA A 59 -14.88 -56.35 -6.91
C ALA A 59 -13.64 -56.08 -7.77
N LEU A 60 -12.67 -57.00 -7.77
CA LEU A 60 -11.47 -56.94 -8.61
C LEU A 60 -11.82 -56.98 -10.10
N GLN A 61 -12.70 -57.87 -10.54
CA GLN A 61 -13.19 -57.92 -11.92
C GLN A 61 -13.85 -56.60 -12.35
N SER A 62 -14.60 -55.96 -11.44
CA SER A 62 -15.23 -54.66 -11.68
C SER A 62 -14.19 -53.53 -11.82
N HIS A 63 -13.13 -53.56 -11.01
CA HIS A 63 -12.00 -52.62 -11.11
C HIS A 63 -11.23 -52.81 -12.42
N VAL A 64 -10.90 -54.05 -12.81
CA VAL A 64 -10.22 -54.34 -14.09
C VAL A 64 -11.08 -53.91 -15.29
N SER A 65 -12.39 -54.15 -15.25
CA SER A 65 -13.31 -53.73 -16.32
C SER A 65 -13.40 -52.20 -16.45
N TYR A 66 -13.24 -51.46 -15.35
CA TYR A 66 -13.13 -50.00 -15.37
C TYR A 66 -11.77 -49.54 -15.95
N LEU A 67 -10.67 -50.16 -15.52
CA LEU A 67 -9.33 -49.82 -16.00
C LEU A 67 -9.19 -50.07 -17.50
N ARG A 68 -9.67 -51.21 -18.03
CA ARG A 68 -9.71 -51.49 -19.48
C ARG A 68 -10.43 -50.41 -20.30
N ARG A 69 -11.53 -49.86 -19.78
CA ARG A 69 -12.24 -48.74 -20.42
C ARG A 69 -11.43 -47.44 -20.37
N THR A 70 -10.74 -47.22 -19.26
CA THR A 70 -9.94 -45.99 -19.06
C THR A 70 -8.72 -45.97 -20.00
N LEU A 71 -8.10 -47.13 -20.21
CA LEU A 71 -6.93 -47.30 -21.09
C LEU A 71 -7.26 -47.21 -22.58
N ASP A 72 -8.54 -47.20 -22.97
CA ASP A 72 -9.00 -47.24 -24.36
C ASP A 72 -8.48 -48.44 -25.18
N ASP A 73 -7.95 -49.44 -24.49
CA ASP A 73 -7.44 -50.66 -25.06
C ASP A 73 -7.76 -51.83 -24.12
N LYS A 74 -8.63 -52.73 -24.60
CA LYS A 74 -8.98 -53.94 -23.86
C LYS A 74 -7.83 -54.94 -23.81
N ALA A 75 -6.89 -54.86 -24.74
CA ALA A 75 -5.70 -55.70 -24.79
C ALA A 75 -4.62 -55.27 -23.79
N ALA A 76 -4.63 -54.01 -23.33
CA ALA A 76 -3.65 -53.51 -22.37
C ALA A 76 -3.64 -54.29 -21.03
N ILE A 77 -4.80 -54.75 -20.55
CA ILE A 77 -4.88 -55.66 -19.39
C ILE A 77 -5.50 -56.98 -19.86
N THR A 78 -4.70 -58.03 -20.05
CA THR A 78 -5.18 -59.34 -20.49
C THR A 78 -5.52 -60.24 -19.31
N SER A 79 -6.60 -61.01 -19.44
CA SER A 79 -6.92 -62.07 -18.48
C SER A 79 -6.16 -63.32 -18.89
N ARG A 80 -5.13 -63.69 -18.12
CA ARG A 80 -4.35 -64.92 -18.30
C ARG A 80 -4.41 -65.73 -17.00
N PRO A 81 -4.98 -66.95 -17.00
CA PRO A 81 -5.03 -67.76 -15.79
C PRO A 81 -3.63 -67.91 -15.15
N PRO A 82 -3.48 -67.73 -13.82
CA PRO A 82 -4.53 -67.58 -12.79
C PRO A 82 -4.92 -66.12 -12.43
N GLY A 83 -4.66 -65.12 -13.28
CA GLY A 83 -5.01 -63.72 -12.98
C GLY A 83 -4.97 -62.76 -14.17
N TYR A 84 -4.30 -61.62 -13.97
CA TYR A 84 -4.26 -60.52 -14.93
C TYR A 84 -2.82 -60.11 -15.23
N LEU A 85 -2.57 -59.74 -16.48
CA LEU A 85 -1.28 -59.25 -16.96
C LEU A 85 -1.48 -57.88 -17.59
N LEU A 86 -0.55 -56.97 -17.33
CA LEU A 86 -0.46 -55.70 -18.03
C LEU A 86 0.52 -55.81 -19.20
N ASP A 87 0.00 -55.65 -20.41
CA ASP A 87 0.78 -55.61 -21.65
C ASP A 87 0.95 -54.15 -22.09
N ALA A 88 1.94 -53.47 -21.50
CA ALA A 88 2.20 -52.05 -21.75
C ALA A 88 3.46 -51.81 -22.62
N GLY A 89 4.15 -52.87 -23.07
CA GLY A 89 5.45 -52.79 -23.75
C GLY A 89 6.61 -52.41 -22.83
N ALA A 90 7.84 -52.43 -23.35
CA ALA A 90 9.06 -52.18 -22.56
C ALA A 90 9.13 -50.77 -21.95
N ASP A 91 8.41 -49.80 -22.53
CA ASP A 91 8.30 -48.40 -22.06
C ASP A 91 6.90 -48.06 -21.55
N GLY A 92 6.15 -49.10 -21.19
CA GLY A 92 4.77 -49.00 -20.77
C GLY A 92 4.55 -48.28 -19.46
N THR A 93 5.58 -48.16 -18.63
CA THR A 93 5.54 -47.47 -17.33
C THR A 93 6.70 -46.49 -17.20
N ASP A 94 6.45 -45.34 -16.58
CA ASP A 94 7.50 -44.36 -16.29
C ASP A 94 8.59 -44.93 -15.36
N VAL A 95 8.26 -45.92 -14.51
CA VAL A 95 9.23 -46.69 -13.71
C VAL A 95 10.23 -47.44 -14.60
N ALA A 96 9.76 -48.22 -15.58
CA ALA A 96 10.66 -48.98 -16.47
C ALA A 96 11.54 -48.05 -17.31
N VAL A 97 10.98 -46.93 -17.78
CA VAL A 97 11.74 -45.91 -18.51
C VAL A 97 12.80 -45.28 -17.61
N ALA A 98 12.45 -44.95 -16.36
CA ALA A 98 13.38 -44.40 -15.39
C ALA A 98 14.52 -45.36 -15.05
N GLU A 99 14.23 -46.63 -14.76
CA GLU A 99 15.24 -47.65 -14.47
C GLU A 99 16.22 -47.81 -15.63
N ARG A 100 15.72 -47.85 -16.87
CA ARG A 100 16.57 -47.93 -18.07
C ARG A 100 17.41 -46.67 -18.28
N LEU A 101 16.84 -45.48 -18.11
CA LEU A 101 17.58 -44.22 -18.26
C LEU A 101 18.64 -44.07 -17.17
N ILE A 102 18.36 -44.48 -15.94
CA ILE A 102 19.35 -44.54 -14.86
C ILE A 102 20.46 -45.53 -15.21
N ALA A 103 20.13 -46.74 -15.67
CA ALA A 103 21.12 -47.72 -16.09
C ALA A 103 21.99 -47.19 -17.25
N ALA A 104 21.39 -46.57 -18.27
CA ALA A 104 22.10 -45.95 -19.38
C ALA A 104 23.01 -44.81 -18.90
N GLY A 105 22.53 -43.97 -17.98
CA GLY A 105 23.30 -42.88 -17.38
C GLY A 105 24.48 -43.35 -16.54
N LEU A 106 24.35 -44.48 -15.84
CA LEU A 106 25.45 -45.07 -15.07
C LEU A 106 26.55 -45.68 -15.98
N HIS A 107 26.19 -46.18 -17.16
CA HIS A 107 27.12 -46.83 -18.09
C HIS A 107 27.59 -45.92 -19.25
N ALA A 108 27.05 -44.70 -19.39
CA ALA A 108 27.38 -43.83 -20.50
C ALA A 108 28.86 -43.38 -20.47
N ALA A 109 29.47 -43.34 -21.65
CA ALA A 109 30.83 -42.84 -21.86
C ALA A 109 30.82 -41.31 -21.85
N GLY A 110 31.45 -40.72 -20.83
CA GLY A 110 31.62 -39.28 -20.69
C GLY A 110 30.51 -38.58 -19.88
N PRO A 111 30.86 -37.55 -19.08
CA PRO A 111 29.97 -36.96 -18.09
C PRO A 111 28.76 -36.25 -18.69
N ALA A 112 28.85 -35.72 -19.91
CA ALA A 112 27.72 -35.08 -20.61
C ALA A 112 26.61 -36.07 -20.97
N ALA A 113 26.97 -37.26 -21.47
CA ALA A 113 26.00 -38.31 -21.79
C ALA A 113 25.37 -38.87 -20.50
N ARG A 114 26.16 -39.08 -19.45
CA ARG A 114 25.67 -39.48 -18.12
C ARG A 114 24.63 -38.49 -17.58
N ALA A 115 24.97 -37.19 -17.57
CA ALA A 115 24.08 -36.15 -17.08
C ALA A 115 22.76 -36.07 -17.87
N ARG A 116 22.81 -36.24 -19.20
CA ARG A 116 21.61 -36.22 -20.06
C ARG A 116 20.65 -37.35 -19.74
N HIS A 117 21.15 -38.58 -19.64
CA HIS A 117 20.31 -39.75 -19.32
C HIS A 117 19.72 -39.66 -17.91
N LEU A 118 20.52 -39.26 -16.92
CA LEU A 118 20.07 -39.16 -15.52
C LEU A 118 19.08 -38.01 -15.32
N GLN A 119 19.28 -36.86 -15.97
CA GLN A 119 18.31 -35.75 -15.95
C GLN A 119 16.97 -36.20 -16.54
N ALA A 120 16.97 -36.83 -17.72
CA ALA A 120 15.77 -37.35 -18.35
C ALA A 120 15.05 -38.39 -17.49
N ALA A 121 15.79 -39.20 -16.71
CA ALA A 121 15.19 -40.13 -15.76
C ALA A 121 14.46 -39.40 -14.63
N LEU A 122 15.12 -38.45 -13.97
CA LEU A 122 14.59 -37.77 -12.79
C LEU A 122 13.38 -36.87 -13.12
N GLU A 123 13.28 -36.36 -14.35
CA GLU A 123 12.11 -35.61 -14.85
C GLU A 123 10.82 -36.44 -14.89
N LEU A 124 10.92 -37.77 -14.81
CA LEU A 124 9.75 -38.65 -14.75
C LEU A 124 9.06 -38.62 -13.38
N TRP A 125 9.76 -38.22 -12.32
CA TRP A 125 9.19 -38.07 -10.98
C TRP A 125 8.37 -36.79 -10.86
N ARG A 126 7.11 -36.91 -10.45
CA ARG A 126 6.10 -35.84 -10.30
C ARG A 126 5.66 -35.67 -8.84
N GLY A 127 6.59 -35.85 -7.91
CA GLY A 127 6.33 -35.87 -6.45
C GLY A 127 6.55 -37.25 -5.84
N THR A 128 5.89 -37.53 -4.71
CA THR A 128 5.98 -38.83 -4.02
C THR A 128 5.45 -39.96 -4.93
N PRO A 129 6.25 -41.01 -5.21
CA PRO A 129 5.80 -42.16 -5.97
C PRO A 129 4.55 -42.77 -5.34
N LEU A 130 3.58 -43.17 -6.16
CA LEU A 130 2.35 -43.83 -5.72
C LEU A 130 1.50 -43.02 -4.70
N ALA A 131 1.64 -41.69 -4.64
CA ALA A 131 1.02 -40.82 -3.62
C ALA A 131 -0.47 -41.09 -3.38
N ASP A 132 -1.22 -41.36 -4.44
CA ASP A 132 -2.68 -41.54 -4.39
C ASP A 132 -3.13 -43.00 -4.16
N ALA A 133 -2.17 -43.92 -4.01
CA ALA A 133 -2.39 -45.33 -3.75
C ALA A 133 -1.79 -45.78 -2.40
N GLY A 134 -1.30 -44.83 -1.59
CA GLY A 134 -0.69 -45.10 -0.27
C GLY A 134 -1.68 -45.64 0.77
N GLY A 135 -1.15 -46.10 1.90
CA GLY A 135 -1.92 -46.74 2.98
C GLY A 135 -2.11 -48.25 2.80
N LEU A 136 -1.34 -48.84 1.89
CA LEU A 136 -1.24 -50.29 1.68
C LEU A 136 0.21 -50.70 1.89
N PRO A 137 0.54 -51.56 2.87
CA PRO A 137 1.92 -51.81 3.29
C PRO A 137 2.88 -52.13 2.15
N TRP A 138 2.47 -52.98 1.21
CA TRP A 138 3.30 -53.34 0.07
C TRP A 138 3.52 -52.16 -0.90
N LEU A 139 2.52 -51.31 -1.15
CA LEU A 139 2.68 -50.15 -2.03
C LEU A 139 3.52 -49.05 -1.36
N ASP A 140 3.42 -48.91 -0.04
CA ASP A 140 4.28 -47.99 0.73
C ASP A 140 5.75 -48.45 0.67
N GLU A 141 6.03 -49.76 0.78
CA GLU A 141 7.37 -50.34 0.56
C GLU A 141 7.88 -50.10 -0.87
N GLN A 142 7.02 -50.24 -1.88
CA GLN A 142 7.39 -49.94 -3.27
C GLN A 142 7.64 -48.44 -3.50
N ALA A 143 6.88 -47.55 -2.85
CA ALA A 143 7.12 -46.11 -2.91
C ALA A 143 8.48 -45.75 -2.30
N GLU A 144 8.86 -46.39 -1.18
CA GLU A 144 10.18 -46.23 -0.58
C GLU A 144 11.30 -46.75 -1.50
N ARG A 145 11.13 -47.94 -2.11
CA ARG A 145 12.07 -48.47 -3.11
C ARG A 145 12.28 -47.50 -4.28
N LEU A 146 11.22 -46.88 -4.78
CA LEU A 146 11.28 -45.89 -5.86
C LEU A 146 11.91 -44.56 -5.39
N GLY A 147 11.73 -44.19 -4.12
CA GLY A 147 12.45 -43.08 -3.49
C GLY A 147 13.96 -43.35 -3.42
N GLN A 148 14.38 -44.56 -3.07
CA GLN A 148 15.80 -44.95 -3.10
C GLN A 148 16.38 -44.94 -4.52
N LEU A 149 15.60 -45.37 -5.52
CA LEU A 149 16.00 -45.31 -6.93
C LEU A 149 16.20 -43.84 -7.39
N TRP A 150 15.29 -42.94 -7.00
CA TRP A 150 15.42 -41.51 -7.27
C TRP A 150 16.71 -40.95 -6.64
N LEU A 151 16.97 -41.27 -5.37
CA LEU A 151 18.16 -40.79 -4.67
C LEU A 151 19.44 -41.30 -5.35
N ARG A 152 19.47 -42.57 -5.77
CA ARG A 152 20.59 -43.14 -6.53
C ARG A 152 20.83 -42.39 -7.85
N GLY A 153 19.77 -42.12 -8.62
CA GLY A 153 19.86 -41.35 -9.86
C GLY A 153 20.32 -39.90 -9.62
N ARG A 154 19.83 -39.28 -8.54
CA ARG A 154 20.18 -37.91 -8.15
C ARG A 154 21.65 -37.78 -7.77
N ARG A 155 22.19 -38.69 -6.95
CA ARG A 155 23.61 -38.72 -6.60
C ARG A 155 24.49 -38.86 -7.85
N ALA A 156 24.12 -39.76 -8.78
CA ALA A 156 24.87 -39.94 -10.02
C ALA A 156 24.80 -38.71 -10.94
N LEU A 157 23.64 -38.02 -11.00
CA LEU A 157 23.49 -36.80 -11.80
C LEU A 157 24.38 -35.68 -11.27
N ILE A 158 24.40 -35.51 -9.94
CA ILE A 158 25.25 -34.53 -9.27
C ILE A 158 26.71 -34.83 -9.60
N GLU A 159 27.15 -36.08 -9.48
CA GLU A 159 28.52 -36.49 -9.82
C GLU A 159 28.88 -36.16 -11.28
N ALA A 160 28.00 -36.49 -12.23
CA ALA A 160 28.20 -36.19 -13.64
C ALA A 160 28.27 -34.68 -13.92
N ARG A 161 27.45 -33.88 -13.25
CA ARG A 161 27.45 -32.41 -13.37
C ARG A 161 28.66 -31.77 -12.69
N LEU A 162 29.13 -32.32 -11.57
CA LEU A 162 30.41 -31.95 -10.97
C LEU A 162 31.56 -32.26 -11.95
N ALA A 163 31.56 -33.39 -12.64
CA ALA A 163 32.57 -33.66 -13.67
C ALA A 163 32.51 -32.69 -14.88
N LEU A 164 31.38 -32.03 -15.12
CA LEU A 164 31.19 -31.01 -16.17
C LEU A 164 31.52 -29.58 -15.72
N GLY A 165 32.00 -29.37 -14.50
CA GLY A 165 32.29 -28.04 -13.99
C GLY A 165 31.07 -27.25 -13.48
N GLN A 166 29.89 -27.87 -13.36
CA GLN A 166 28.63 -27.18 -13.05
C GLN A 166 28.39 -26.99 -11.54
N HIS A 167 29.42 -26.67 -10.77
CA HIS A 167 29.37 -26.69 -9.30
C HIS A 167 28.46 -25.61 -8.70
N ALA A 168 28.49 -24.39 -9.26
CA ALA A 168 27.71 -23.25 -8.75
C ALA A 168 26.20 -23.52 -8.76
N HIS A 169 25.71 -24.18 -9.82
CA HIS A 169 24.29 -24.46 -10.02
C HIS A 169 23.78 -25.60 -9.10
N LEU A 170 24.69 -26.45 -8.62
CA LEU A 170 24.33 -27.59 -7.75
C LEU A 170 24.28 -27.21 -6.27
N LEU A 171 24.85 -26.08 -5.88
CA LEU A 171 25.08 -25.77 -4.47
C LEU A 171 23.78 -25.67 -3.63
N PRO A 172 22.73 -24.93 -4.05
CA PRO A 172 21.49 -24.86 -3.28
C PRO A 172 20.82 -26.24 -3.13
N ASP A 173 20.82 -27.02 -4.22
CA ASP A 173 20.24 -28.36 -4.25
C ASP A 173 21.00 -29.32 -3.31
N LEU A 174 22.34 -29.23 -3.27
CA LEU A 174 23.19 -30.03 -2.39
C LEU A 174 23.03 -29.65 -0.92
N GLU A 175 22.92 -28.36 -0.60
CA GLU A 175 22.64 -27.87 0.76
C GLU A 175 21.26 -28.29 1.28
N GLN A 176 20.26 -28.44 0.38
CA GLN A 176 18.97 -29.01 0.74
C GLN A 176 19.04 -30.53 0.95
N LEU A 177 19.59 -31.27 -0.02
CA LEU A 177 19.66 -32.73 0.04
C LEU A 177 20.45 -33.24 1.25
N THR A 178 21.52 -32.56 1.64
CA THR A 178 22.32 -32.90 2.85
C THR A 178 21.61 -32.59 4.16
N ARG A 179 20.60 -31.72 4.16
CA ARG A 179 19.72 -31.52 5.33
C ARG A 179 18.64 -32.59 5.41
N GLU A 180 18.11 -33.01 4.26
CA GLU A 180 17.09 -34.07 4.16
C GLU A 180 17.69 -35.47 4.42
N HIS A 181 18.97 -35.66 4.08
CA HIS A 181 19.71 -36.91 4.26
C HIS A 181 21.01 -36.68 5.06
N PRO A 182 20.93 -36.37 6.36
CA PRO A 182 22.07 -35.94 7.17
C PRO A 182 23.17 -37.00 7.37
N PHE A 183 22.86 -38.28 7.12
CA PHE A 183 23.80 -39.40 7.25
C PHE A 183 24.35 -39.89 5.90
N ASP A 184 24.02 -39.21 4.79
CA ASP A 184 24.44 -39.61 3.45
C ASP A 184 25.82 -39.03 3.09
N GLU A 185 26.86 -39.77 3.47
CA GLU A 185 28.26 -39.38 3.25
C GLU A 185 28.58 -39.01 1.79
N GLN A 186 27.91 -39.64 0.80
CA GLN A 186 28.16 -39.35 -0.61
C GLN A 186 27.65 -37.96 -1.00
N LEU A 187 26.45 -37.57 -0.56
CA LEU A 187 25.90 -36.23 -0.82
C LEU A 187 26.76 -35.15 -0.14
N HIS A 188 27.20 -35.41 1.08
CA HIS A 188 28.10 -34.51 1.79
C HIS A 188 29.45 -34.38 1.09
N GLY A 189 30.02 -35.48 0.57
CA GLY A 189 31.25 -35.44 -0.23
C GLY A 189 31.09 -34.60 -1.50
N GLN A 190 29.94 -34.71 -2.17
CA GLN A 190 29.60 -33.90 -3.34
C GLN A 190 29.45 -32.40 -3.00
N LEU A 191 28.85 -32.06 -1.85
CA LEU A 191 28.78 -30.68 -1.34
C LEU A 191 30.17 -30.12 -1.02
N ILE A 192 31.00 -30.89 -0.31
CA ILE A 192 32.37 -30.51 0.05
C ILE A 192 33.22 -30.26 -1.21
N LEU A 193 33.13 -31.15 -2.21
CA LEU A 193 33.84 -30.99 -3.48
C LEU A 193 33.34 -29.78 -4.29
N ALA A 194 32.02 -29.54 -4.31
CA ALA A 194 31.43 -28.38 -4.98
C ALA A 194 31.91 -27.06 -4.35
N LEU A 195 31.90 -26.97 -3.01
CA LEU A 195 32.41 -25.82 -2.26
C LEU A 195 33.89 -25.58 -2.52
N TYR A 196 34.71 -26.64 -2.53
CA TYR A 196 36.14 -26.54 -2.86
C TYR A 196 36.37 -25.99 -4.27
N ARG A 197 35.70 -26.55 -5.29
CA ARG A 197 35.83 -26.13 -6.70
C ARG A 197 35.28 -24.73 -6.98
N LEU A 198 34.49 -24.15 -6.08
CA LEU A 198 34.05 -22.75 -6.11
C LEU A 198 35.04 -21.79 -5.43
N GLY A 199 36.21 -22.27 -5.01
CA GLY A 199 37.20 -21.49 -4.25
C GLY A 199 36.82 -21.29 -2.77
N ARG A 200 35.76 -21.95 -2.28
CA ARG A 200 35.27 -21.83 -0.90
C ARG A 200 35.85 -22.93 0.00
N GLN A 201 37.19 -23.03 0.05
CA GLN A 201 37.90 -24.07 0.79
C GLN A 201 37.53 -24.11 2.28
N ALA A 202 37.40 -22.94 2.93
CA ALA A 202 37.01 -22.86 4.34
C ALA A 202 35.62 -23.46 4.61
N ASP A 203 34.66 -23.21 3.70
CA ASP A 203 33.31 -23.72 3.81
C ASP A 203 33.24 -25.23 3.54
N ALA A 204 34.05 -25.74 2.62
CA ALA A 204 34.20 -27.17 2.37
C ALA A 204 34.68 -27.92 3.63
N LEU A 205 35.71 -27.40 4.31
CA LEU A 205 36.21 -27.97 5.57
C LEU A 205 35.19 -27.80 6.71
N ALA A 206 34.44 -26.71 6.74
CA ALA A 206 33.36 -26.52 7.72
C ALA A 206 32.22 -27.53 7.53
N ALA A 207 31.87 -27.84 6.27
CA ALA A 207 30.87 -28.86 5.95
C ALA A 207 31.33 -30.26 6.38
N PHE A 208 32.59 -30.62 6.15
CA PHE A 208 33.17 -31.88 6.64
C PHE A 208 33.11 -31.98 8.18
N ARG A 209 33.54 -30.94 8.92
CA ARG A 209 33.48 -30.92 10.39
C ARG A 209 32.06 -30.98 10.93
N ARG A 210 31.08 -30.46 10.20
CA ARG A 210 29.66 -30.57 10.56
C ARG A 210 29.19 -32.02 10.45
N LEU A 211 29.42 -32.65 9.31
CA LEU A 211 29.08 -34.07 9.12
C LEU A 211 29.78 -34.97 10.14
N ARG A 212 31.07 -34.75 10.39
CA ARG A 212 31.84 -35.52 11.38
C ARG A 212 31.21 -35.48 12.77
N ARG A 213 30.74 -34.30 13.21
CA ARG A 213 29.99 -34.19 14.47
C ARG A 213 28.66 -34.92 14.40
N THR A 214 27.88 -34.75 13.34
CA THR A 214 26.60 -35.45 13.17
C THR A 214 26.75 -36.98 13.21
N LEU A 215 27.73 -37.55 12.51
CA LEU A 215 27.98 -39.00 12.53
C LEU A 215 28.48 -39.48 13.90
N HIS A 216 29.31 -38.69 14.58
CA HIS A 216 29.81 -39.03 15.91
C HIS A 216 28.71 -38.96 16.97
N ASP A 217 27.95 -37.87 17.00
CA ASP A 217 26.94 -37.57 18.01
C ASP A 217 25.72 -38.51 17.89
N ASP A 218 25.26 -38.78 16.66
CA ASP A 218 24.01 -39.53 16.43
C ASP A 218 24.23 -41.04 16.19
N LEU A 219 25.36 -41.43 15.60
CA LEU A 219 25.65 -42.82 15.22
C LEU A 219 26.90 -43.40 15.90
N GLY A 220 27.72 -42.58 16.57
CA GLY A 220 28.96 -43.03 17.21
C GLY A 220 30.05 -43.48 16.24
N ILE A 221 29.96 -43.09 14.96
CA ILE A 221 30.88 -43.50 13.89
C ILE A 221 31.71 -42.32 13.36
N GLU A 222 32.87 -42.61 12.79
CA GLU A 222 33.71 -41.63 12.10
C GLU A 222 33.43 -41.63 10.58
N PRO A 223 33.67 -40.51 9.86
CA PRO A 223 33.50 -40.45 8.41
C PRO A 223 34.31 -41.54 7.68
N GLY A 224 33.71 -42.10 6.64
CA GLY A 224 34.30 -43.13 5.80
C GLY A 224 35.60 -42.69 5.09
N PRO A 225 36.39 -43.65 4.56
CA PRO A 225 37.66 -43.37 3.91
C PRO A 225 37.57 -42.31 2.80
N ALA A 226 36.56 -42.39 1.92
CA ALA A 226 36.40 -41.47 0.80
C ALA A 226 36.28 -40.00 1.22
N LEU A 227 35.62 -39.71 2.35
CA LEU A 227 35.50 -38.35 2.87
C LEU A 227 36.77 -37.88 3.57
N ARG A 228 37.46 -38.76 4.29
CA ARG A 228 38.76 -38.45 4.91
C ARG A 228 39.86 -38.21 3.86
N ASP A 229 39.82 -38.96 2.77
CA ASP A 229 40.71 -38.77 1.61
C ASP A 229 40.40 -37.43 0.92
N LEU A 230 39.12 -37.08 0.76
CA LEU A 230 38.70 -35.78 0.24
C LEU A 230 39.15 -34.61 1.14
N GLU A 231 38.99 -34.71 2.46
CA GLU A 231 39.51 -33.72 3.41
C GLU A 231 41.03 -33.57 3.26
N SER A 232 41.74 -34.69 3.20
CA SER A 232 43.20 -34.72 3.06
C SER A 232 43.66 -34.11 1.72
N ALA A 233 42.94 -34.37 0.63
CA ALA A 233 43.20 -33.81 -0.69
C ALA A 233 42.91 -32.29 -0.73
N ILE A 234 41.83 -31.83 -0.08
CA ILE A 234 41.49 -30.40 0.04
C ILE A 234 42.54 -29.65 0.86
N LEU A 235 43.04 -30.24 1.95
CA LEU A 235 44.11 -29.65 2.77
C LEU A 235 45.44 -29.55 2.01
N ARG A 236 45.71 -30.48 1.08
CA ARG A 236 46.89 -30.49 0.20
C ARG A 236 46.73 -29.67 -1.08
N GLN A 237 45.53 -29.16 -1.36
CA GLN A 237 45.16 -28.53 -2.64
C GLN A 237 45.53 -29.41 -3.84
N ASP A 238 45.12 -30.67 -3.77
CA ASP A 238 45.47 -31.69 -4.76
C ASP A 238 44.92 -31.30 -6.16
N PRO A 239 45.77 -31.17 -7.20
CA PRO A 239 45.34 -30.79 -8.56
C PRO A 239 44.31 -31.74 -9.17
N ASP A 240 44.29 -33.01 -8.73
CA ASP A 240 43.30 -34.01 -9.18
C ASP A 240 41.87 -33.67 -8.72
N LEU A 241 41.70 -32.77 -7.75
CA LEU A 241 40.39 -32.26 -7.33
C LEU A 241 39.85 -31.20 -8.29
N ASP A 242 40.67 -30.57 -9.12
CA ASP A 242 40.21 -29.59 -10.09
C ASP A 242 39.43 -30.26 -11.23
N VAL A 243 38.69 -29.47 -12.03
CA VAL A 243 37.96 -30.03 -13.17
C VAL A 243 38.99 -30.51 -14.20
N PRO A 244 38.92 -31.77 -14.68
CA PRO A 244 39.81 -32.22 -15.74
C PRO A 244 39.67 -31.27 -16.94
N ALA A 245 40.77 -30.59 -17.28
CA ALA A 245 40.84 -29.83 -18.52
C ALA A 245 40.47 -30.78 -19.65
N ALA A 246 39.32 -30.55 -20.28
CA ALA A 246 38.87 -31.38 -21.40
C ALA A 246 40.00 -31.38 -22.43
N ALA A 247 40.59 -32.56 -22.65
CA ALA A 247 41.68 -32.76 -23.58
C ALA A 247 41.33 -32.13 -24.93
N ASP A 248 42.20 -31.22 -25.37
CA ASP A 248 42.20 -30.62 -26.70
C ASP A 248 42.17 -31.74 -27.76
N GLY A 249 40.97 -32.00 -28.28
CA GLY A 249 40.77 -32.78 -29.50
C GLY A 249 41.18 -31.95 -30.72
N PRO A 250 41.70 -32.56 -31.79
CA PRO A 250 42.23 -31.83 -32.94
C PRO A 250 41.11 -31.06 -33.64
N VAL A 251 41.32 -29.74 -33.81
CA VAL A 251 40.41 -28.86 -34.53
C VAL A 251 40.57 -29.09 -36.03
N ASP A 252 39.54 -29.67 -36.64
CA ASP A 252 39.36 -29.75 -38.09
C ASP A 252 39.00 -28.34 -38.64
N PRO A 253 39.76 -27.75 -39.56
CA PRO A 253 39.58 -26.37 -40.00
C PRO A 253 38.54 -26.30 -41.14
N ALA A 254 37.27 -26.59 -40.87
CA ALA A 254 36.18 -26.35 -41.81
C ALA A 254 34.80 -26.43 -41.14
N GLY A 255 34.49 -25.48 -40.27
CA GLY A 255 33.14 -25.32 -39.71
C GLY A 255 33.01 -23.97 -39.05
N ALA A 256 32.23 -23.08 -39.65
CA ALA A 256 31.96 -21.74 -39.14
C ALA A 256 31.56 -21.78 -37.66
N ALA A 257 32.26 -21.01 -36.82
CA ALA A 257 31.95 -20.85 -35.41
C ALA A 257 30.55 -20.25 -35.22
N PRO A 258 29.70 -20.79 -34.32
CA PRO A 258 28.57 -20.03 -33.83
C PRO A 258 29.08 -18.93 -32.89
N THR A 259 28.93 -17.68 -33.29
CA THR A 259 29.09 -16.49 -32.45
C THR A 259 27.94 -16.38 -31.44
N GLY A 260 27.93 -17.22 -30.40
CA GLY A 260 26.91 -17.17 -29.36
C GLY A 260 27.50 -17.49 -27.98
N GLY A 261 27.91 -16.45 -27.24
CA GLY A 261 28.12 -16.58 -25.80
C GLY A 261 26.79 -16.87 -25.08
N PRO A 262 26.81 -17.26 -23.79
CA PRO A 262 25.58 -17.51 -23.02
C PRO A 262 24.70 -16.24 -23.01
N VAL A 263 23.41 -16.41 -23.26
CA VAL A 263 22.40 -15.35 -23.15
C VAL A 263 22.07 -15.17 -21.65
N PRO A 264 22.31 -14.00 -21.05
CA PRO A 264 22.02 -13.79 -19.63
C PRO A 264 20.53 -13.92 -19.32
N ALA A 265 20.18 -14.61 -18.23
CA ALA A 265 18.81 -14.73 -17.73
C ALA A 265 18.81 -14.58 -16.19
N GLN A 266 19.02 -13.35 -15.70
CA GLN A 266 19.34 -13.08 -14.30
C GLN A 266 18.15 -12.58 -13.46
N LEU A 267 16.94 -12.55 -14.02
CA LEU A 267 15.78 -12.02 -13.29
C LEU A 267 15.50 -12.83 -12.01
N PRO A 268 15.24 -12.16 -10.87
CA PRO A 268 14.83 -12.82 -9.63
C PRO A 268 13.52 -13.60 -9.78
N LEU A 269 13.19 -14.41 -8.76
CA LEU A 269 11.94 -15.18 -8.72
C LEU A 269 10.72 -14.27 -8.97
N ALA A 270 9.83 -14.71 -9.87
CA ALA A 270 8.58 -14.00 -10.14
C ALA A 270 7.70 -13.93 -8.88
N VAL A 271 7.00 -12.81 -8.69
CA VAL A 271 6.15 -12.56 -7.51
C VAL A 271 4.75 -13.16 -7.74
N PRO A 272 4.40 -14.33 -7.17
CA PRO A 272 3.18 -15.05 -7.54
C PRO A 272 1.91 -14.37 -7.02
N THR A 273 2.03 -13.63 -5.93
CA THR A 273 0.93 -12.92 -5.24
C THR A 273 0.91 -11.42 -5.54
N PHE A 274 1.52 -10.99 -6.65
CA PHE A 274 1.47 -9.59 -7.09
C PHE A 274 0.03 -9.16 -7.37
N ALA A 275 -0.37 -7.95 -6.96
CA ALA A 275 -1.73 -7.41 -7.16
C ALA A 275 -1.70 -5.89 -7.39
N GLY A 276 -2.66 -5.40 -8.19
CA GLY A 276 -2.79 -3.99 -8.54
C GLY A 276 -1.76 -3.49 -9.56
N ARG A 277 -1.58 -2.16 -9.61
CA ARG A 277 -0.58 -1.44 -10.41
C ARG A 277 -0.79 -1.44 -11.92
N ALA A 278 -2.04 -1.44 -12.35
CA ALA A 278 -2.37 -1.48 -13.78
C ALA A 278 -1.81 -0.26 -14.53
N ASP A 279 -1.91 0.93 -13.93
CA ASP A 279 -1.45 2.18 -14.55
C ASP A 279 0.08 2.24 -14.65
N GLU A 280 0.79 1.85 -13.58
CA GLU A 280 2.26 1.80 -13.59
C GLU A 280 2.78 0.74 -14.57
N LEU A 281 2.13 -0.43 -14.64
CA LEU A 281 2.46 -1.48 -15.62
C LEU A 281 2.22 -0.99 -17.05
N ALA A 282 1.09 -0.33 -17.32
CA ALA A 282 0.79 0.26 -18.62
C ALA A 282 1.79 1.36 -18.99
N GLY A 283 2.26 2.13 -18.01
CA GLY A 283 3.32 3.12 -18.17
C GLY A 283 4.64 2.49 -18.62
N LEU A 284 5.04 1.37 -18.00
CA LEU A 284 6.23 0.62 -18.39
C LEU A 284 6.06 -0.10 -19.74
N ASP A 285 4.87 -0.62 -20.05
CA ASP A 285 4.57 -1.28 -21.34
C ASP A 285 4.76 -0.33 -22.53
N LYS A 286 4.50 0.99 -22.36
CA LYS A 286 4.76 1.99 -23.42
C LYS A 286 6.22 2.04 -23.86
N LEU A 287 7.16 1.67 -22.98
CA LEU A 287 8.59 1.63 -23.32
C LEU A 287 8.95 0.47 -24.25
N LEU A 288 8.10 -0.55 -24.36
CA LEU A 288 8.29 -1.66 -25.29
C LEU A 288 7.87 -1.29 -26.73
N THR A 289 7.02 -0.28 -26.88
CA THR A 289 6.45 0.15 -28.17
C THR A 289 7.12 1.37 -28.77
N ASP A 290 7.92 2.12 -28.00
CA ASP A 290 8.55 3.36 -28.43
C ASP A 290 9.93 3.06 -29.06
N GLU A 291 10.15 3.43 -30.33
CA GLU A 291 11.43 3.26 -31.04
C GLU A 291 12.51 4.27 -30.58
N ARG A 292 12.66 4.50 -29.27
CA ARG A 292 13.70 5.40 -28.72
C ARG A 292 15.09 4.76 -28.79
N GLU A 293 16.12 5.58 -29.02
CA GLU A 293 17.52 5.13 -29.11
C GLU A 293 18.09 4.57 -27.80
N VAL A 294 17.60 4.98 -26.62
CA VAL A 294 17.84 4.31 -25.33
C VAL A 294 16.63 4.59 -24.44
N ALA A 295 15.98 3.54 -23.92
CA ALA A 295 14.86 3.71 -22.99
C ALA A 295 15.35 3.46 -21.55
N VAL A 296 15.22 4.48 -20.70
CA VAL A 296 15.48 4.37 -19.25
C VAL A 296 14.19 4.66 -18.51
N ALA A 297 13.85 3.85 -17.52
CA ALA A 297 12.73 4.06 -16.61
C ALA A 297 13.26 4.23 -15.18
N ALA A 298 12.82 5.28 -14.49
CA ALA A 298 13.12 5.51 -13.08
C ALA A 298 11.87 5.23 -12.25
N VAL A 299 11.84 4.06 -11.60
CA VAL A 299 10.75 3.59 -10.73
C VAL A 299 11.06 4.00 -9.29
N THR A 300 10.38 5.03 -8.80
CA THR A 300 10.65 5.66 -7.50
C THR A 300 9.46 5.57 -6.56
N GLY A 301 9.67 5.79 -5.27
CA GLY A 301 8.62 5.70 -4.26
C GLY A 301 9.14 5.31 -2.88
N THR A 302 8.25 5.30 -1.89
CA THR A 302 8.62 5.08 -0.48
C THR A 302 9.11 3.65 -0.23
N ALA A 303 9.74 3.43 0.92
CA ALA A 303 10.21 2.09 1.29
C ALA A 303 9.02 1.14 1.56
N GLY A 304 9.11 -0.12 1.12
CA GLY A 304 8.04 -1.11 1.29
C GLY A 304 6.84 -0.99 0.35
N VAL A 305 6.83 0.01 -0.55
CA VAL A 305 5.71 0.25 -1.50
C VAL A 305 5.62 -0.77 -2.64
N GLY A 306 6.62 -1.66 -2.77
CA GLY A 306 6.62 -2.75 -3.76
C GLY A 306 7.29 -2.46 -5.10
N LYS A 307 8.17 -1.43 -5.20
CA LYS A 307 8.90 -1.09 -6.45
C LYS A 307 9.63 -2.28 -7.08
N SER A 308 10.42 -3.00 -6.29
CA SER A 308 11.16 -4.18 -6.77
C SER A 308 10.22 -5.29 -7.23
N ALA A 309 9.11 -5.50 -6.51
CA ALA A 309 8.08 -6.48 -6.91
C ALA A 309 7.39 -6.08 -8.23
N LEU A 310 7.08 -4.80 -8.42
CA LEU A 310 6.51 -4.25 -9.67
C LEU A 310 7.47 -4.47 -10.85
N VAL A 311 8.73 -4.08 -10.69
CA VAL A 311 9.73 -4.17 -11.77
C VAL A 311 10.05 -5.62 -12.11
N VAL A 312 10.21 -6.51 -11.11
CA VAL A 312 10.43 -7.93 -11.37
C VAL A 312 9.21 -8.55 -12.05
N HIS A 313 7.99 -8.24 -11.60
CA HIS A 313 6.76 -8.73 -12.23
C HIS A 313 6.64 -8.28 -13.69
N TRP A 314 6.90 -7.00 -13.96
CA TRP A 314 6.90 -6.44 -15.31
C TRP A 314 8.03 -7.04 -16.18
N ALA A 315 9.23 -7.20 -15.64
CA ALA A 315 10.39 -7.73 -16.36
C ALA A 315 10.15 -9.17 -16.86
N HIS A 316 9.51 -10.02 -16.06
CA HIS A 316 9.11 -11.37 -16.49
C HIS A 316 8.12 -11.33 -17.66
N ARG A 317 7.17 -10.37 -17.65
CA ARG A 317 6.22 -10.16 -18.75
C ARG A 317 6.89 -9.63 -20.01
N ALA A 318 7.88 -8.76 -19.85
CA ALA A 318 8.60 -8.10 -20.94
C ALA A 318 9.74 -8.95 -21.53
N ALA A 319 10.23 -9.98 -20.82
CA ALA A 319 11.42 -10.75 -21.16
C ALA A 319 11.46 -11.25 -22.62
N GLY A 320 10.31 -11.63 -23.18
CA GLY A 320 10.20 -12.08 -24.57
C GLY A 320 10.58 -11.03 -25.64
N HIS A 321 10.61 -9.74 -25.29
CA HIS A 321 11.04 -8.66 -26.18
C HIS A 321 12.56 -8.46 -26.21
N PHE A 322 13.29 -9.10 -25.30
CA PHE A 322 14.75 -8.96 -25.13
C PHE A 322 15.45 -10.32 -25.30
N PRO A 323 15.55 -10.83 -26.53
CA PRO A 323 16.08 -12.17 -26.80
C PRO A 323 17.58 -12.30 -26.51
N ASP A 324 18.32 -11.18 -26.45
CA ASP A 324 19.76 -11.18 -26.20
C ASP A 324 20.11 -11.15 -24.71
N GLY A 325 19.10 -11.12 -23.84
CA GLY A 325 19.22 -11.44 -22.41
C GLY A 325 18.58 -10.44 -21.46
N GLN A 326 18.57 -10.80 -20.18
CA GLN A 326 18.14 -9.96 -19.07
C GLN A 326 19.20 -9.96 -17.97
N LEU A 327 19.65 -8.77 -17.60
CA LEU A 327 20.61 -8.51 -16.53
C LEU A 327 19.89 -7.96 -15.30
N TYR A 328 20.31 -8.39 -14.12
CA TYR A 328 19.77 -7.92 -12.85
C TYR A 328 20.90 -7.68 -11.86
N VAL A 329 20.86 -6.55 -11.17
CA VAL A 329 21.71 -6.29 -10.01
C VAL A 329 20.93 -5.55 -8.94
N ASN A 330 21.04 -5.99 -7.69
CA ASN A 330 20.63 -5.21 -6.53
C ASN A 330 21.83 -4.36 -6.09
N LEU A 331 21.72 -3.05 -6.25
CA LEU A 331 22.75 -2.05 -5.97
C LEU A 331 22.93 -1.74 -4.48
N ARG A 332 22.05 -2.29 -3.61
CA ARG A 332 22.14 -2.22 -2.14
C ARG A 332 22.27 -0.80 -1.61
N GLY A 333 21.68 0.17 -2.30
CA GLY A 333 21.81 1.60 -1.97
C GLY A 333 21.26 1.95 -0.58
N PHE A 334 20.36 1.13 -0.05
CA PHE A 334 19.68 1.33 1.22
C PHE A 334 19.67 0.07 2.11
N ASP A 335 20.66 -0.83 1.98
CA ASP A 335 20.71 -2.09 2.74
C ASP A 335 21.29 -1.92 4.16
N PRO A 336 20.95 -2.81 5.11
CA PRO A 336 21.35 -2.71 6.53
C PRO A 336 22.86 -2.78 6.78
N GLY A 337 23.63 -3.40 5.88
CA GLY A 337 25.08 -3.56 5.97
C GLY A 337 25.89 -2.31 5.59
N GLY A 338 25.23 -1.23 5.14
CA GLY A 338 25.82 0.10 5.02
C GLY A 338 26.75 0.36 3.84
N ARG A 339 27.08 -0.64 3.01
CA ARG A 339 27.90 -0.45 1.81
C ARG A 339 27.14 -0.79 0.51
N PRO A 340 26.73 0.21 -0.28
CA PRO A 340 26.20 0.00 -1.63
C PRO A 340 27.19 -0.76 -2.50
N VAL A 341 26.69 -1.47 -3.52
CA VAL A 341 27.53 -2.13 -4.52
C VAL A 341 28.33 -1.06 -5.26
N GLU A 342 29.66 -1.21 -5.29
CA GLU A 342 30.52 -0.33 -6.06
C GLU A 342 30.24 -0.53 -7.56
N VAL A 343 30.29 0.56 -8.32
CA VAL A 343 29.97 0.52 -9.77
C VAL A 343 30.83 -0.51 -10.51
N SER A 344 32.10 -0.64 -10.15
CA SER A 344 33.01 -1.61 -10.79
C SER A 344 32.58 -3.06 -10.54
N ASP A 345 32.06 -3.38 -9.35
CA ASP A 345 31.60 -4.74 -9.03
C ASP A 345 30.35 -5.10 -9.82
N ALA A 346 29.42 -4.14 -9.97
CA ALA A 346 28.24 -4.32 -10.82
C ALA A 346 28.62 -4.50 -12.30
N LEU A 347 29.55 -3.69 -12.82
CA LEU A 347 30.05 -3.81 -14.19
C LEU A 347 30.74 -5.16 -14.42
N ARG A 348 31.58 -5.62 -13.49
CA ARG A 348 32.20 -6.95 -13.57
C ARG A 348 31.16 -8.05 -13.64
N GLY A 349 30.14 -8.01 -12.78
CA GLY A 349 29.03 -8.97 -12.83
C GLY A 349 28.30 -9.00 -14.18
N PHE A 350 28.11 -7.85 -14.83
CA PHE A 350 27.51 -7.78 -16.17
C PHE A 350 28.45 -8.30 -17.27
N LEU A 351 29.74 -8.00 -17.21
CA LEU A 351 30.74 -8.51 -18.15
C LEU A 351 30.91 -10.03 -18.04
N ASP A 352 30.92 -10.56 -16.81
CA ASP A 352 30.96 -11.99 -16.52
C ASP A 352 29.72 -12.70 -17.09
N ALA A 353 28.54 -12.08 -16.99
CA ALA A 353 27.29 -12.61 -17.54
C ALA A 353 27.34 -12.82 -19.07
N PHE A 354 28.06 -11.96 -19.79
CA PHE A 354 28.31 -12.10 -21.23
C PHE A 354 29.51 -12.99 -21.57
N GLY A 355 30.13 -13.63 -20.57
CA GLY A 355 31.25 -14.55 -20.76
C GLY A 355 32.59 -13.87 -21.04
N VAL A 356 32.77 -12.61 -20.62
CA VAL A 356 34.08 -11.94 -20.72
C VAL A 356 35.02 -12.57 -19.70
N ALA A 357 36.12 -13.16 -20.15
CA ALA A 357 37.13 -13.72 -19.25
C ALA A 357 37.72 -12.62 -18.33
N ALA A 358 37.92 -12.91 -17.05
CA ALA A 358 38.40 -11.95 -16.05
C ALA A 358 39.70 -11.21 -16.47
N ALA A 359 40.61 -11.89 -17.18
CA ALA A 359 41.85 -11.29 -17.70
C ALA A 359 41.63 -10.19 -18.76
N ARG A 360 40.44 -10.14 -19.38
CA ARG A 360 40.04 -9.12 -20.37
C ARG A 360 39.21 -7.99 -19.76
N VAL A 361 38.86 -8.08 -18.47
CA VAL A 361 38.10 -7.04 -17.79
C VAL A 361 39.07 -5.94 -17.33
N PRO A 362 38.90 -4.68 -17.80
CA PRO A 362 39.77 -3.57 -17.38
C PRO A 362 39.71 -3.33 -15.87
N ALA A 363 40.77 -2.80 -15.28
CA ALA A 363 40.78 -2.45 -13.85
C ALA A 363 39.91 -1.21 -13.54
N ASP A 364 39.87 -0.25 -14.47
CA ASP A 364 39.15 1.02 -14.34
C ASP A 364 37.66 0.88 -14.70
N ALA A 365 36.80 1.54 -13.91
CA ALA A 365 35.35 1.47 -14.08
C ALA A 365 34.85 2.13 -15.37
N ALA A 366 35.48 3.22 -15.84
CA ALA A 366 35.09 3.86 -17.09
C ALA A 366 35.42 2.97 -18.30
N ALA A 367 36.57 2.28 -18.26
CA ALA A 367 36.95 1.28 -19.26
C ALA A 367 36.03 0.04 -19.23
N GLN A 368 35.63 -0.44 -18.05
CA GLN A 368 34.63 -1.51 -17.91
C GLN A 368 33.27 -1.10 -18.52
N ALA A 369 32.81 0.13 -18.26
CA ALA A 369 31.57 0.64 -18.83
C ALA A 369 31.64 0.79 -20.36
N ALA A 370 32.79 1.19 -20.91
CA ALA A 370 33.00 1.25 -22.35
C ALA A 370 32.97 -0.14 -23.00
N LEU A 371 33.55 -1.14 -22.35
CA LEU A 371 33.49 -2.53 -22.79
C LEU A 371 32.05 -3.07 -22.76
N LEU A 372 31.30 -2.81 -21.69
CA LEU A 372 29.89 -3.19 -21.59
C LEU A 372 29.07 -2.58 -22.72
N ARG A 373 29.22 -1.27 -22.99
CA ARG A 373 28.55 -0.61 -24.12
C ARG A 373 28.90 -1.23 -25.47
N SER A 374 30.14 -1.67 -25.65
CA SER A 374 30.58 -2.34 -26.88
C SER A 374 29.93 -3.73 -27.04
N LEU A 375 29.70 -4.46 -25.94
CA LEU A 375 29.02 -5.76 -25.97
C LEU A 375 27.52 -5.65 -26.20
N LEU A 376 26.90 -4.58 -25.70
CA LEU A 376 25.47 -4.30 -25.87
C LEU A 376 25.14 -3.66 -27.22
N ALA A 377 26.14 -3.23 -27.99
CA ALA A 377 25.94 -2.66 -29.31
C ALA A 377 25.24 -3.65 -30.24
N GLY A 378 24.08 -3.25 -30.79
CA GLY A 378 23.27 -4.07 -31.69
C GLY A 378 22.50 -5.21 -31.02
N ARG A 379 22.45 -5.28 -29.68
CA ARG A 379 21.70 -6.28 -28.91
C ARG A 379 20.47 -5.69 -28.24
N ARG A 380 19.47 -6.55 -28.01
CA ARG A 380 18.26 -6.24 -27.26
C ARG A 380 18.29 -6.90 -25.89
N VAL A 381 18.74 -6.14 -24.90
CA VAL A 381 18.94 -6.58 -23.52
C VAL A 381 18.11 -5.74 -22.56
N LEU A 382 17.46 -6.39 -21.60
CA LEU A 382 16.81 -5.72 -20.46
C LEU A 382 17.80 -5.63 -19.29
N ILE A 383 17.97 -4.44 -18.71
CA ILE A 383 18.83 -4.21 -17.54
C ILE A 383 17.95 -3.74 -16.39
N VAL A 384 17.94 -4.48 -15.29
CA VAL A 384 17.22 -4.12 -14.06
C VAL A 384 18.22 -3.74 -12.98
N LEU A 385 18.19 -2.47 -12.58
CA LEU A 385 19.04 -1.90 -11.52
C LEU A 385 18.17 -1.68 -10.28
N ASP A 386 18.12 -2.66 -9.38
CA ASP A 386 17.28 -2.61 -8.20
C ASP A 386 17.98 -1.91 -7.03
N ASN A 387 17.23 -1.11 -6.26
CA ASN A 387 17.66 -0.44 -5.03
C ASN A 387 18.88 0.49 -5.23
N ALA A 388 18.88 1.28 -6.31
CA ALA A 388 19.91 2.28 -6.58
C ALA A 388 19.91 3.39 -5.52
N ARG A 389 21.09 3.83 -5.06
CA ARG A 389 21.21 4.93 -4.10
C ARG A 389 20.94 6.30 -4.73
N ASP A 390 21.57 6.55 -5.88
CA ASP A 390 21.57 7.83 -6.58
C ASP A 390 21.85 7.64 -8.07
N ALA A 391 21.69 8.72 -8.85
CA ALA A 391 21.94 8.71 -10.29
C ALA A 391 23.41 8.43 -10.66
N GLY A 392 24.37 8.77 -9.79
CA GLY A 392 25.79 8.54 -10.01
C GLY A 392 26.16 7.05 -10.02
N GLN A 393 25.47 6.24 -9.22
CA GLN A 393 25.61 4.78 -9.23
C GLN A 393 25.05 4.15 -10.52
N VAL A 394 24.03 4.79 -11.11
CA VAL A 394 23.29 4.26 -12.27
C VAL A 394 23.94 4.61 -13.60
N ARG A 395 24.36 5.87 -13.78
CA ARG A 395 24.86 6.39 -15.07
C ARG A 395 25.93 5.51 -15.74
N PRO A 396 26.96 4.99 -15.05
CA PRO A 396 27.98 4.18 -15.69
C PRO A 396 27.48 2.81 -16.18
N LEU A 397 26.33 2.35 -15.67
CA LEU A 397 25.70 1.06 -16.00
C LEU A 397 24.72 1.19 -17.19
N LEU A 398 24.41 2.40 -17.64
CA LEU A 398 23.46 2.61 -18.72
C LEU A 398 24.04 2.16 -20.07
N PRO A 399 23.23 1.49 -20.91
CA PRO A 399 23.62 1.14 -22.26
C PRO A 399 23.68 2.41 -23.11
N GLY A 400 24.57 2.42 -24.11
CA GLY A 400 24.68 3.50 -25.09
C GLY A 400 24.12 3.13 -26.46
N ALA A 401 23.40 2.02 -26.57
CA ALA A 401 22.99 1.43 -27.85
C ALA A 401 21.46 1.28 -27.95
N PRO A 402 20.88 1.48 -29.15
CA PRO A 402 19.48 1.22 -29.43
C PRO A 402 19.12 -0.26 -29.27
N GLY A 403 17.92 -0.48 -28.75
CA GLY A 403 17.38 -1.82 -28.46
C GLY A 403 17.55 -2.30 -27.02
N CYS A 404 18.35 -1.61 -26.19
CA CYS A 404 18.47 -1.91 -24.75
C CYS A 404 17.52 -1.04 -23.91
N LEU A 405 16.91 -1.65 -22.89
CA LEU A 405 16.00 -0.98 -21.94
C LEU A 405 16.55 -1.12 -20.52
N THR A 406 16.68 -0.01 -19.80
CA THR A 406 17.09 -0.04 -18.39
C THR A 406 15.95 0.40 -17.48
N VAL A 407 15.61 -0.42 -16.49
CA VAL A 407 14.64 -0.10 -15.44
C VAL A 407 15.35 -0.02 -14.10
N VAL A 408 15.24 1.14 -13.46
CA VAL A 408 15.91 1.46 -12.21
C VAL A 408 14.88 1.55 -11.11
N THR A 409 15.07 0.87 -9.98
CA THR A 409 14.28 1.14 -8.77
C THR A 409 15.12 1.95 -7.78
N SER A 410 14.52 2.96 -7.15
CA SER A 410 15.19 3.73 -6.10
C SER A 410 14.21 4.31 -5.09
N ARG A 411 14.74 4.61 -3.90
CA ARG A 411 14.07 5.44 -2.90
C ARG A 411 14.40 6.93 -3.08
N ASP A 412 15.43 7.25 -3.85
CA ASP A 412 15.68 8.61 -4.33
C ASP A 412 14.76 8.91 -5.53
N ALA A 413 14.33 10.16 -5.69
CA ALA A 413 13.49 10.58 -6.80
C ALA A 413 14.22 10.55 -8.17
N LEU A 414 15.54 10.42 -8.18
CA LEU A 414 16.39 10.29 -9.37
C LEU A 414 16.16 11.38 -10.43
N GLY A 415 15.78 12.60 -10.01
CA GLY A 415 15.39 13.68 -10.92
C GLY A 415 16.48 14.06 -11.95
N SER A 416 17.76 13.85 -11.62
CA SER A 416 18.84 14.09 -12.58
C SER A 416 18.89 13.07 -13.73
N LEU A 417 18.41 11.82 -13.54
CA LEU A 417 18.26 10.85 -14.63
C LEU A 417 17.15 11.24 -15.61
N VAL A 418 16.07 11.82 -15.08
CA VAL A 418 14.99 12.35 -15.92
C VAL A 418 15.49 13.54 -16.73
N ALA A 419 16.23 14.46 -16.08
CA ALA A 419 16.67 15.71 -16.70
C ALA A 419 17.79 15.52 -17.74
N LEU A 420 18.78 14.66 -17.48
CA LEU A 420 19.97 14.52 -18.34
C LEU A 420 19.90 13.30 -19.26
N GLU A 421 19.31 12.20 -18.80
CA GLU A 421 19.23 10.93 -19.53
C GLU A 421 17.83 10.65 -20.11
N GLY A 422 16.88 11.58 -19.96
CA GLY A 422 15.53 11.44 -20.51
C GLY A 422 14.73 10.28 -19.92
N ALA A 423 15.08 9.82 -18.71
CA ALA A 423 14.43 8.68 -18.08
C ALA A 423 12.92 8.95 -17.88
N LEU A 424 12.08 7.96 -18.18
CA LEU A 424 10.64 8.01 -17.90
C LEU A 424 10.43 7.86 -16.38
N PRO A 425 9.90 8.89 -15.68
CA PRO A 425 9.59 8.76 -14.27
C PRO A 425 8.33 7.93 -14.06
N VAL A 426 8.42 6.92 -13.19
CA VAL A 426 7.29 6.08 -12.75
C VAL A 426 7.24 6.08 -11.23
N THR A 427 6.41 6.95 -10.67
CA THR A 427 6.25 7.06 -9.21
C THR A 427 5.24 6.03 -8.71
N VAL A 428 5.67 5.16 -7.80
CA VAL A 428 4.84 4.13 -7.19
C VAL A 428 4.30 4.64 -5.85
N GLY A 429 3.00 4.95 -5.81
CA GLY A 429 2.28 5.38 -4.60
C GLY A 429 1.79 4.22 -3.74
N LEU A 430 1.01 4.48 -2.69
CA LEU A 430 0.34 3.42 -1.91
C LEU A 430 -0.71 2.67 -2.76
N LEU A 431 -1.10 1.46 -2.37
CA LEU A 431 -2.22 0.76 -3.04
C LEU A 431 -3.53 1.50 -2.80
N SER A 432 -4.46 1.41 -3.76
CA SER A 432 -5.86 1.73 -3.50
C SER A 432 -6.48 0.72 -2.51
N PRO A 433 -7.59 1.06 -1.83
CA PRO A 433 -8.27 0.12 -0.94
C PRO A 433 -8.66 -1.19 -1.64
N GLY A 434 -9.09 -1.11 -2.90
CA GLY A 434 -9.44 -2.28 -3.72
C GLY A 434 -8.21 -3.16 -4.01
N GLU A 435 -7.11 -2.57 -4.48
CA GLU A 435 -5.88 -3.34 -4.77
C GLU A 435 -5.26 -3.96 -3.51
N ALA A 436 -5.37 -3.28 -2.37
CA ALA A 436 -4.95 -3.83 -1.07
C ALA A 436 -5.82 -5.04 -0.68
N GLY A 437 -7.12 -4.98 -0.93
CA GLY A 437 -8.04 -6.11 -0.80
C GLY A 437 -7.66 -7.27 -1.71
N ASP A 438 -7.36 -7.01 -2.99
CA ASP A 438 -6.94 -8.04 -3.95
C ASP A 438 -5.65 -8.75 -3.53
N LEU A 439 -4.70 -8.01 -2.95
CA LEU A 439 -3.48 -8.59 -2.38
C LEU A 439 -3.82 -9.58 -1.25
N LEU A 440 -4.73 -9.21 -0.36
CA LEU A 440 -5.21 -10.09 0.71
C LEU A 440 -5.96 -11.30 0.16
N VAL A 441 -6.81 -11.13 -0.87
CA VAL A 441 -7.51 -12.22 -1.55
C VAL A 441 -6.54 -13.25 -2.13
N ARG A 442 -5.48 -12.80 -2.81
CA ARG A 442 -4.47 -13.71 -3.39
C ARG A 442 -3.67 -14.47 -2.34
N ARG A 443 -3.54 -13.96 -1.11
CA ARG A 443 -2.77 -14.59 -0.02
C ARG A 443 -3.62 -15.43 0.93
N LEU A 444 -4.84 -15.00 1.22
CA LEU A 444 -5.72 -15.60 2.24
C LEU A 444 -6.92 -16.35 1.64
N GLY A 445 -7.18 -16.15 0.34
CA GLY A 445 -8.33 -16.71 -0.36
C GLY A 445 -9.57 -15.79 -0.32
N ALA A 446 -10.34 -15.80 -1.42
CA ALA A 446 -11.50 -14.93 -1.59
C ALA A 446 -12.59 -15.15 -0.52
N ALA A 447 -12.82 -16.41 -0.11
CA ALA A 447 -13.86 -16.75 0.85
C ALA A 447 -13.61 -16.13 2.23
N ARG A 448 -12.36 -16.15 2.71
CA ARG A 448 -11.99 -15.61 4.04
C ARG A 448 -12.07 -14.09 4.08
N VAL A 449 -11.61 -13.43 3.02
CA VAL A 449 -11.68 -11.96 2.89
C VAL A 449 -13.14 -11.48 2.77
N ALA A 450 -13.95 -12.18 1.99
CA ALA A 450 -15.37 -11.83 1.82
C ALA A 450 -16.22 -12.07 3.07
N ALA A 451 -15.80 -12.97 3.97
CA ALA A 451 -16.52 -13.26 5.21
C ALA A 451 -16.42 -12.14 6.25
N GLU A 452 -15.35 -11.33 6.23
CA GLU A 452 -15.09 -10.30 7.25
C GLU A 452 -14.66 -8.95 6.62
N PRO A 453 -15.52 -8.29 5.82
CA PRO A 453 -15.14 -7.09 5.03
C PRO A 453 -14.71 -5.90 5.89
N ASP A 454 -15.36 -5.69 7.05
CA ASP A 454 -15.02 -4.58 7.95
C ASP A 454 -13.64 -4.77 8.59
N ALA A 455 -13.31 -6.00 8.99
CA ALA A 455 -11.99 -6.34 9.53
C ALA A 455 -10.89 -6.18 8.48
N VAL A 456 -11.17 -6.55 7.22
CA VAL A 456 -10.26 -6.37 6.09
C VAL A 456 -10.03 -4.87 5.84
N ALA A 457 -11.08 -4.05 5.81
CA ALA A 457 -10.97 -2.61 5.65
C ALA A 457 -10.13 -1.97 6.77
N GLU A 458 -10.30 -2.44 8.02
CA GLU A 458 -9.48 -2.00 9.13
C GLU A 458 -8.02 -2.43 8.99
N ILE A 459 -7.73 -3.70 8.65
CA ILE A 459 -6.36 -4.18 8.40
C ILE A 459 -5.69 -3.35 7.31
N VAL A 460 -6.39 -3.09 6.20
CA VAL A 460 -5.90 -2.29 5.07
C VAL A 460 -5.55 -0.86 5.52
N THR A 461 -6.41 -0.27 6.34
CA THR A 461 -6.21 1.06 6.92
C THR A 461 -4.99 1.07 7.86
N ARG A 462 -4.90 0.12 8.79
CA ARG A 462 -3.81 0.02 9.78
C ARG A 462 -2.46 -0.30 9.14
N CYS A 463 -2.44 -1.03 8.03
CA CYS A 463 -1.24 -1.27 7.24
C CYS A 463 -0.87 -0.10 6.32
N ALA A 464 -1.58 1.03 6.40
CA ALA A 464 -1.42 2.21 5.54
C ALA A 464 -1.44 1.89 4.03
N ARG A 465 -2.13 0.81 3.64
CA ARG A 465 -2.15 0.30 2.25
C ARG A 465 -0.75 -0.02 1.67
N LEU A 466 0.23 -0.26 2.53
CA LEU A 466 1.59 -0.60 2.13
C LEU A 466 1.70 -2.11 1.83
N PRO A 467 2.11 -2.52 0.62
CA PRO A 467 2.20 -3.94 0.25
C PRO A 467 3.06 -4.78 1.19
N LEU A 468 4.18 -4.23 1.69
CA LEU A 468 5.04 -4.94 2.64
C LEU A 468 4.31 -5.24 3.96
N ALA A 469 3.66 -4.23 4.55
CA ALA A 469 2.90 -4.40 5.79
C ALA A 469 1.75 -5.41 5.62
N LEU A 470 1.00 -5.29 4.51
CA LEU A 470 -0.05 -6.22 4.16
C LEU A 470 0.47 -7.65 3.96
N ALA A 471 1.64 -7.82 3.35
CA ALA A 471 2.26 -9.13 3.16
C ALA A 471 2.67 -9.77 4.50
N VAL A 472 3.19 -8.99 5.45
CA VAL A 472 3.55 -9.48 6.80
C VAL A 472 2.29 -9.88 7.59
N VAL A 473 1.27 -9.02 7.60
CA VAL A 473 0.00 -9.31 8.29
C VAL A 473 -0.72 -10.51 7.65
N ALA A 474 -0.77 -10.58 6.32
CA ALA A 474 -1.33 -11.73 5.61
C ALA A 474 -0.52 -13.02 5.86
N GLY A 475 0.81 -12.94 5.94
CA GLY A 475 1.66 -14.09 6.29
C GLY A 475 1.29 -14.66 7.65
N ARG A 476 1.08 -13.80 8.65
CA ARG A 476 0.64 -14.20 10.01
C ARG A 476 -0.78 -14.78 10.02
N ALA A 477 -1.68 -14.24 9.22
CA ALA A 477 -3.04 -14.79 9.08
C ALA A 477 -3.04 -16.14 8.35
N ALA A 478 -2.11 -16.35 7.40
CA ALA A 478 -1.96 -17.61 6.69
C ALA A 478 -1.41 -18.73 7.57
N THR A 479 -0.51 -18.41 8.53
CA THR A 479 -0.01 -19.40 9.51
C THR A 479 -0.99 -19.69 10.64
N ARG A 480 -2.09 -18.93 10.76
CA ARG A 480 -3.18 -19.14 11.73
C ARG A 480 -4.56 -19.09 11.05
N PRO A 481 -4.96 -20.14 10.31
CA PRO A 481 -6.23 -20.16 9.58
C PRO A 481 -7.47 -20.01 10.47
N GLU A 482 -7.40 -20.53 11.70
CA GLU A 482 -8.50 -20.53 12.68
C GLU A 482 -8.74 -19.17 13.34
N LEU A 483 -7.78 -18.23 13.25
CA LEU A 483 -7.89 -16.91 13.87
C LEU A 483 -8.77 -15.99 13.00
N PRO A 484 -9.87 -15.41 13.53
CA PRO A 484 -10.67 -14.42 12.82
C PRO A 484 -9.85 -13.19 12.40
N LEU A 485 -10.16 -12.61 11.24
CA LEU A 485 -9.51 -11.38 10.80
C LEU A 485 -9.86 -10.20 11.72
N ALA A 486 -11.06 -10.21 12.32
CA ALA A 486 -11.47 -9.22 13.32
C ALA A 486 -10.53 -9.18 14.55
N ASP A 487 -10.07 -10.33 15.03
CA ASP A 487 -9.16 -10.40 16.17
C ASP A 487 -7.75 -9.88 15.81
N LEU A 488 -7.32 -10.13 14.57
CA LEU A 488 -6.09 -9.57 14.04
C LEU A 488 -6.19 -8.05 13.89
N ALA A 489 -7.31 -7.53 13.38
CA ALA A 489 -7.60 -6.11 13.30
C ALA A 489 -7.62 -5.46 14.70
N GLY A 490 -8.26 -6.11 15.69
CA GLY A 490 -8.26 -5.68 17.08
C GLY A 490 -6.85 -5.65 17.69
N SER A 491 -6.00 -6.62 17.36
CA SER A 491 -4.59 -6.64 17.78
C SER A 491 -3.78 -5.50 17.16
N LEU A 492 -4.01 -5.19 15.88
CA LEU A 492 -3.44 -4.03 15.17
C LEU A 492 -3.91 -2.68 15.75
N ARG A 493 -5.07 -2.67 16.40
CA ARG A 493 -5.63 -1.50 17.09
C ARG A 493 -5.02 -1.30 18.47
N ALA A 494 -4.74 -2.39 19.20
CA ALA A 494 -4.28 -2.36 20.58
C ALA A 494 -2.77 -2.13 20.74
N ALA A 495 -1.96 -2.64 19.81
CA ALA A 495 -0.51 -2.40 19.79
C ALA A 495 -0.17 -1.09 19.06
N GLY A 496 0.95 -0.45 19.40
CA GLY A 496 1.51 0.62 18.56
C GLY A 496 1.64 0.11 17.13
N THR A 497 1.21 0.91 16.13
CA THR A 497 0.97 0.42 14.75
C THR A 497 2.15 -0.38 14.17
N LEU A 498 3.39 -0.05 14.54
CA LEU A 498 4.59 -0.76 14.11
C LEU A 498 4.88 -2.05 14.90
N ASP A 499 4.62 -2.11 16.21
CA ASP A 499 4.73 -3.34 17.01
C ASP A 499 3.80 -4.43 16.50
N ALA A 500 2.61 -4.00 16.09
CA ALA A 500 1.60 -4.89 15.57
C ALA A 500 1.98 -5.49 14.21
N ILE A 501 2.91 -4.89 13.47
CA ILE A 501 3.30 -5.28 12.10
C ILE A 501 4.73 -5.86 12.05
N ALA A 502 5.50 -5.82 13.14
CA ALA A 502 6.90 -6.27 13.18
C ALA A 502 7.08 -7.75 12.74
N GLY A 503 7.73 -8.02 11.62
CA GLY A 503 8.02 -9.39 11.19
C GLY A 503 9.07 -10.08 12.07
N ASP A 504 9.08 -11.42 12.08
CA ASP A 504 10.14 -12.20 12.75
C ASP A 504 11.51 -12.04 12.04
N ASP A 505 11.50 -11.61 10.78
CA ASP A 505 12.69 -11.32 9.96
C ASP A 505 12.94 -9.79 9.89
N PRO A 506 14.14 -9.30 10.31
CA PRO A 506 14.54 -7.91 10.21
C PRO A 506 14.42 -7.29 8.81
N VAL A 507 14.46 -8.07 7.73
CA VAL A 507 14.31 -7.55 6.36
C VAL A 507 12.85 -7.22 6.02
N SER A 508 11.91 -7.86 6.71
CA SER A 508 10.46 -7.67 6.54
C SER A 508 9.84 -6.69 7.54
N ASP A 509 10.56 -6.33 8.61
CA ASP A 509 10.11 -5.36 9.61
C ASP A 509 10.08 -3.93 9.03
N PRO A 510 8.91 -3.25 8.99
CA PRO A 510 8.80 -1.87 8.57
C PRO A 510 9.79 -0.93 9.27
N ARG A 511 10.11 -1.16 10.56
CA ARG A 511 11.07 -0.31 11.30
C ARG A 511 12.46 -0.38 10.70
N ALA A 512 12.95 -1.59 10.44
CA ALA A 512 14.25 -1.78 9.81
C ALA A 512 14.28 -1.11 8.44
N VAL A 513 13.24 -1.33 7.63
CA VAL A 513 13.12 -0.78 6.28
C VAL A 513 13.10 0.76 6.26
N PHE A 514 12.37 1.40 7.18
CA PHE A 514 12.37 2.88 7.31
C PHE A 514 13.68 3.42 7.90
N SER A 515 14.31 2.68 8.83
CA SER A 515 15.55 3.12 9.47
C SER A 515 16.69 3.36 8.48
N TRP A 516 16.74 2.61 7.38
CA TRP A 516 17.79 2.77 6.37
C TRP A 516 17.64 4.09 5.62
N SER A 517 16.41 4.45 5.24
CA SER A 517 16.12 5.75 4.64
C SER A 517 16.34 6.90 5.63
N TYR A 518 16.00 6.71 6.91
CA TYR A 518 16.22 7.70 7.96
C TYR A 518 17.71 7.97 8.23
N ARG A 519 18.54 6.93 8.30
CA ARG A 519 19.99 7.06 8.54
C ARG A 519 20.73 7.76 7.40
N ALA A 520 20.18 7.73 6.19
CA ALA A 520 20.75 8.43 5.03
C ALA A 520 20.48 9.95 5.05
N LEU A 521 19.59 10.43 5.92
CA LEU A 521 19.23 11.85 6.01
C LEU A 521 20.31 12.65 6.72
N ARG A 522 20.49 13.90 6.28
CA ARG A 522 21.24 14.91 7.03
C ARG A 522 20.47 15.30 8.30
N PRO A 523 21.17 15.73 9.38
CA PRO A 523 20.54 16.03 10.65
C PRO A 523 19.31 16.97 10.59
N PRO A 524 19.29 18.05 9.77
CA PRO A 524 18.12 18.92 9.66
C PRO A 524 16.88 18.23 9.05
N ALA A 525 17.06 17.33 8.08
CA ALA A 525 15.97 16.59 7.46
C ALA A 525 15.44 15.49 8.39
N ALA A 526 16.33 14.81 9.12
CA ALA A 526 15.95 13.84 10.15
C ALA A 526 15.14 14.50 11.27
N GLU A 527 15.56 15.69 11.73
CA GLU A 527 14.81 16.47 12.72
C GLU A 527 13.45 16.92 12.19
N LEU A 528 13.39 17.41 10.94
CA LEU A 528 12.11 17.77 10.34
C LEU A 528 11.15 16.58 10.24
N LEU A 529 11.65 15.40 9.84
CA LEU A 529 10.84 14.18 9.78
C LEU A 529 10.22 13.84 11.13
N ARG A 530 11.02 13.87 12.20
CA ARG A 530 10.54 13.64 13.57
C ARG A 530 9.49 14.65 13.97
N ARG A 531 9.73 15.93 13.71
CA ARG A 531 8.76 16.98 14.03
C ARG A 531 7.47 16.84 13.22
N LEU A 532 7.51 16.38 11.98
CA LEU A 532 6.30 16.13 11.17
C LEU A 532 5.37 15.06 11.77
N SER A 533 5.82 14.23 12.73
CA SER A 533 4.92 13.35 13.49
C SER A 533 3.97 14.09 14.43
N LEU A 534 4.10 15.41 14.55
CA LEU A 534 3.20 16.31 15.27
C LEU A 534 2.12 16.93 14.39
N ALA A 535 2.15 16.64 13.08
CA ALA A 535 1.25 17.25 12.13
C ALA A 535 -0.21 16.98 12.49
N PRO A 536 -1.06 18.02 12.64
CA PRO A 536 -2.49 17.84 12.81
C PRO A 536 -3.09 17.50 11.46
N GLY A 537 -3.57 16.26 11.33
CA GLY A 537 -4.32 15.81 10.16
C GLY A 537 -3.47 15.19 9.05
N PRO A 538 -4.07 14.99 7.86
CA PRO A 538 -3.49 14.14 6.81
C PRO A 538 -2.34 14.78 6.02
N ASP A 539 -2.27 16.11 5.98
CA ASP A 539 -1.28 16.86 5.20
C ASP A 539 -1.09 18.28 5.77
N LEU A 540 0.03 18.93 5.46
CA LEU A 540 0.38 20.28 5.91
C LEU A 540 0.86 21.16 4.77
N GLY A 541 0.57 22.45 4.87
CA GLY A 541 1.16 23.48 4.01
C GLY A 541 2.63 23.80 4.37
N ALA A 542 3.37 24.36 3.42
CA ALA A 542 4.78 24.73 3.61
C ALA A 542 5.02 25.67 4.81
N ASP A 543 4.15 26.67 5.03
CA ASP A 543 4.27 27.62 6.14
C ASP A 543 4.02 26.96 7.51
N ALA A 544 3.10 26.00 7.58
CA ALA A 544 2.86 25.19 8.78
C ALA A 544 4.09 24.33 9.10
N ILE A 545 4.71 23.73 8.08
CA ILE A 545 5.95 22.94 8.21
C ILE A 545 7.11 23.83 8.65
N ALA A 546 7.24 25.04 8.10
CA ALA A 546 8.25 26.00 8.53
C ALA A 546 8.07 26.42 10.00
N SER A 547 6.83 26.63 10.43
CA SER A 547 6.51 26.93 11.83
C SER A 547 6.85 25.77 12.77
N LEU A 548 6.54 24.55 12.35
CA LEU A 548 6.88 23.32 13.06
C LEU A 548 8.40 23.12 13.15
N ALA A 549 9.13 23.41 12.07
CA ALA A 549 10.59 23.42 12.02
C ALA A 549 11.21 24.57 12.83
N GLY A 550 10.46 25.64 13.10
CA GLY A 550 10.95 26.82 13.79
C GLY A 550 11.76 27.77 12.92
N GLY A 551 11.55 27.76 11.61
CA GLY A 551 12.31 28.53 10.63
C GLY A 551 12.20 27.94 9.22
N PRO A 552 13.01 28.42 8.25
CA PRO A 552 12.97 27.94 6.88
C PRO A 552 13.22 26.44 6.77
N ALA A 553 12.23 25.70 6.26
CA ALA A 553 12.27 24.24 6.13
C ALA A 553 12.51 23.74 4.70
N GLY A 554 12.70 24.64 3.72
CA GLY A 554 12.74 24.28 2.30
C GLY A 554 13.80 23.25 1.92
N ALA A 555 15.05 23.43 2.38
CA ALA A 555 16.13 22.48 2.06
C ALA A 555 15.96 21.10 2.75
N PRO A 556 15.61 21.02 4.05
CA PRO A 556 15.24 19.76 4.69
C PRO A 556 14.02 19.08 4.03
N LEU A 557 12.97 19.83 3.70
CA LEU A 557 11.75 19.29 3.07
C LEU A 557 12.04 18.75 1.67
N ALA A 558 12.82 19.47 0.86
CA ALA A 558 13.26 19.01 -0.46
C ALA A 558 14.13 17.74 -0.39
N GLU A 559 14.85 17.51 0.71
CA GLU A 559 15.56 16.25 0.94
C GLU A 559 14.59 15.12 1.29
N LEU A 560 13.59 15.36 2.15
CA LEU A 560 12.55 14.37 2.48
C LEU A 560 11.70 13.96 1.27
N LEU A 561 11.39 14.91 0.38
CA LEU A 561 10.73 14.64 -0.90
C LEU A 561 11.62 13.79 -1.81
N ARG A 562 12.89 14.16 -1.96
CA ARG A 562 13.86 13.37 -2.74
C ARG A 562 14.00 11.95 -2.21
N ALA A 563 14.04 11.78 -0.89
CA ALA A 563 14.12 10.47 -0.24
C ALA A 563 12.79 9.68 -0.24
N ASN A 564 11.72 10.21 -0.85
CA ASN A 564 10.38 9.64 -0.82
C ASN A 564 9.92 9.28 0.61
N LEU A 565 10.23 10.14 1.58
CA LEU A 565 9.74 10.02 2.96
C LEU A 565 8.53 10.92 3.22
N VAL A 566 8.39 11.98 2.43
CA VAL A 566 7.23 12.87 2.38
C VAL A 566 6.71 12.85 0.95
N ALA A 567 5.39 12.90 0.80
CA ALA A 567 4.74 13.03 -0.51
C ALA A 567 4.11 14.42 -0.64
N GLU A 568 4.06 14.92 -1.87
CA GLU A 568 3.38 16.17 -2.24
C GLU A 568 2.21 15.83 -3.19
N PRO A 569 1.06 15.37 -2.67
CA PRO A 569 -0.08 14.95 -3.50
C PRO A 569 -0.69 16.10 -4.31
N THR A 570 -0.66 17.31 -3.75
CA THR A 570 -1.01 18.55 -4.44
C THR A 570 0.09 19.57 -4.20
N PRO A 571 0.36 20.47 -5.17
CA PRO A 571 1.42 21.46 -5.01
C PRO A 571 1.28 22.26 -3.71
N GLY A 572 2.35 22.29 -2.92
CA GLY A 572 2.43 22.98 -1.63
C GLY A 572 1.82 22.25 -0.43
N ARG A 573 1.27 21.04 -0.62
CA ARG A 573 0.69 20.21 0.44
C ARG A 573 1.52 18.95 0.64
N PHE A 574 1.97 18.70 1.86
CA PHE A 574 2.90 17.63 2.16
C PHE A 574 2.32 16.68 3.19
N CYS A 575 2.47 15.38 2.96
CA CYS A 575 2.00 14.36 3.89
C CYS A 575 3.05 13.28 4.17
N LEU A 576 2.93 12.70 5.36
CA LEU A 576 3.54 11.43 5.73
C LEU A 576 2.47 10.35 5.58
N HIS A 577 2.84 9.17 5.09
CA HIS A 577 1.94 8.03 5.22
C HIS A 577 1.94 7.51 6.67
N ASP A 578 0.83 6.90 7.11
CA ASP A 578 0.58 6.59 8.52
C ASP A 578 1.70 5.78 9.20
N LEU A 579 2.27 4.77 8.53
CA LEU A 579 3.39 4.00 9.08
C LEU A 579 4.70 4.81 9.23
N LEU A 580 4.98 5.77 8.34
CA LEU A 580 6.13 6.67 8.46
C LEU A 580 5.87 7.72 9.53
N HIS A 581 4.62 8.16 9.68
CA HIS A 581 4.20 9.02 10.78
C HIS A 581 4.42 8.32 12.14
N ALA A 582 4.00 7.06 12.27
CA ALA A 582 4.25 6.25 13.46
C ALA A 582 5.76 6.06 13.72
N TYR A 583 6.53 5.77 12.68
CA TYR A 583 7.99 5.61 12.79
C TYR A 583 8.66 6.91 13.21
N ALA A 584 8.27 8.04 12.61
CA ALA A 584 8.77 9.37 12.98
C ALA A 584 8.45 9.70 14.45
N ALA A 585 7.27 9.33 14.95
CA ALA A 585 6.90 9.51 16.35
C ALA A 585 7.77 8.67 17.31
N GLU A 586 8.09 7.43 16.96
CA GLU A 586 9.05 6.61 17.71
C GLU A 586 10.46 7.22 17.70
N GLN A 587 10.91 7.73 16.55
CA GLN A 587 12.21 8.42 16.50
C GLN A 587 12.20 9.71 17.32
N ALA A 588 11.09 10.45 17.35
CA ALA A 588 10.92 11.65 18.16
C ALA A 588 11.02 11.34 19.65
N SER A 589 10.40 10.26 20.13
CA SER A 589 10.46 9.88 21.54
C SER A 589 11.86 9.42 21.99
N VAL A 590 12.65 8.84 21.08
CA VAL A 590 14.02 8.40 21.36
C VAL A 590 15.02 9.56 21.34
N HIS A 591 14.89 10.48 20.38
CA HIS A 591 15.91 11.49 20.12
C HIS A 591 15.59 12.90 20.63
N ASP A 592 14.31 13.26 20.77
CA ASP A 592 13.91 14.63 21.10
C ASP A 592 13.50 14.75 22.57
N ALA A 593 14.03 15.77 23.24
CA ALA A 593 13.62 16.09 24.61
C ALA A 593 12.20 16.68 24.62
N ALA A 594 11.38 16.25 25.60
CA ALA A 594 9.98 16.69 25.75
C ALA A 594 9.76 18.23 25.68
N PRO A 595 10.65 19.09 26.21
CA PRO A 595 10.50 20.55 26.07
C PRO A 595 10.56 21.05 24.62
N GLY A 596 11.44 20.48 23.78
CA GLY A 596 11.55 20.86 22.36
C GLY A 596 10.30 20.50 21.56
N TYR A 597 9.71 19.35 21.87
CA TYR A 597 8.47 18.85 21.27
C TYR A 597 7.28 19.77 21.57
N ARG A 598 7.13 20.21 22.83
CA ARG A 598 6.09 21.18 23.23
C ARG A 598 6.25 22.52 22.51
N VAL A 599 7.47 23.00 22.31
CA VAL A 599 7.71 24.27 21.59
C VAL A 599 7.35 24.14 20.10
N ALA A 600 7.59 22.98 19.47
CA ALA A 600 7.18 22.73 18.09
C ALA A 600 5.64 22.71 17.94
N VAL A 601 4.93 22.00 18.82
CA VAL A 601 3.45 21.99 18.86
C VAL A 601 2.90 23.41 19.00
N HIS A 602 3.41 24.19 19.94
CA HIS A 602 2.95 25.56 20.12
C HIS A 602 3.18 26.45 18.90
N ARG A 603 4.33 26.34 18.22
CA ARG A 603 4.58 27.14 17.02
C ARG A 603 3.62 26.80 15.88
N LEU A 604 3.28 25.53 15.75
CA LEU A 604 2.29 25.06 14.78
C LEU A 604 0.88 25.54 15.13
N LEU A 605 0.48 25.47 16.40
CA LEU A 605 -0.80 26.01 16.85
C LEU A 605 -0.87 27.53 16.71
N ASP A 606 0.24 28.25 16.97
CA ASP A 606 0.34 29.69 16.73
C ASP A 606 0.22 30.00 15.23
N HIS A 607 0.83 29.21 14.34
CA HIS A 607 0.66 29.36 12.89
C HIS A 607 -0.81 29.32 12.49
N TYR A 608 -1.54 28.27 12.89
CA TYR A 608 -2.95 28.14 12.57
C TYR A 608 -3.79 29.22 13.24
N LEU A 609 -3.54 29.55 14.51
CA LEU A 609 -4.31 30.52 15.25
C LEU A 609 -4.19 31.92 14.65
N HIS A 610 -2.96 32.37 14.39
CA HIS A 610 -2.73 33.71 13.84
C HIS A 610 -3.20 33.84 12.41
N THR A 611 -3.00 32.81 11.58
CA THR A 611 -3.47 32.83 10.20
C THR A 611 -4.99 32.75 10.14
N ALA A 612 -5.62 31.91 10.95
CA ALA A 612 -7.07 31.80 11.02
C ALA A 612 -7.73 33.07 11.58
N ASP A 613 -7.15 33.74 12.58
CA ASP A 613 -7.69 35.01 13.08
C ASP A 613 -7.59 36.12 12.03
N ALA A 614 -6.46 36.22 11.32
CA ALA A 614 -6.31 37.15 10.20
C ALA A 614 -7.33 36.87 9.08
N ALA A 615 -7.48 35.60 8.69
CA ALA A 615 -8.46 35.16 7.72
C ALA A 615 -9.90 35.46 8.17
N ALA A 616 -10.23 35.17 9.43
CA ALA A 616 -11.55 35.42 10.01
C ALA A 616 -11.93 36.91 9.98
N ARG A 617 -10.98 37.81 10.25
CA ARG A 617 -11.18 39.26 10.16
C ARG A 617 -11.39 39.75 8.72
N LEU A 618 -10.78 39.10 7.74
CA LEU A 618 -11.05 39.37 6.31
C LEU A 618 -12.44 38.86 5.87
N LEU A 619 -12.90 37.75 6.45
CA LEU A 619 -14.24 37.21 6.19
C LEU A 619 -15.35 38.02 6.88
N ASP A 620 -15.08 38.50 8.09
CA ASP A 620 -15.99 39.30 8.90
C ASP A 620 -15.24 40.49 9.55
N PRO A 621 -15.21 41.65 8.87
CA PRO A 621 -14.59 42.87 9.40
C PRO A 621 -15.30 43.41 10.66
N THR A 622 -16.56 42.99 10.89
CA THR A 622 -17.34 43.41 12.06
C THR A 622 -17.02 42.60 13.31
N ARG A 623 -16.19 41.55 13.18
CA ARG A 623 -15.75 40.69 14.29
C ARG A 623 -15.02 41.50 15.36
N THR A 624 -15.61 41.55 16.55
CA THR A 624 -15.02 42.13 17.76
C THR A 624 -14.32 41.06 18.58
N GLY A 625 -13.10 41.34 19.04
CA GLY A 625 -12.35 40.44 19.92
C GLY A 625 -10.98 40.99 20.27
N GLU A 626 -10.43 40.59 21.42
CA GLU A 626 -9.10 41.01 21.85
C GLU A 626 -8.05 40.65 20.80
N PRO A 627 -7.12 41.56 20.47
CA PRO A 627 -5.99 41.25 19.61
C PRO A 627 -5.20 40.06 20.17
N LEU A 628 -4.79 39.14 19.30
CA LEU A 628 -3.91 38.06 19.69
C LEU A 628 -2.55 38.63 20.14
N THR A 629 -2.02 38.12 21.24
CA THR A 629 -0.60 38.29 21.59
C THR A 629 0.27 37.73 20.47
N GLY A 630 1.39 38.38 20.15
CA GLY A 630 2.24 37.96 19.03
C GLY A 630 2.67 36.49 19.08
N PRO A 631 2.86 35.84 17.91
CA PRO A 631 3.23 34.44 17.83
C PRO A 631 4.62 34.20 18.41
N ARG A 632 4.92 32.97 18.82
CA ARG A 632 6.24 32.61 19.32
C ARG A 632 7.33 32.77 18.24
N PRO A 633 8.60 33.01 18.64
CA PRO A 633 9.72 33.07 17.70
C PRO A 633 9.85 31.81 16.86
N GLY A 634 10.04 31.99 15.55
CA GLY A 634 10.15 30.89 14.58
C GLY A 634 8.82 30.39 14.02
N THR A 635 7.67 30.96 14.44
CA THR A 635 6.39 30.78 13.76
C THR A 635 6.34 31.62 12.49
N VAL A 636 5.90 31.00 11.40
CA VAL A 636 5.62 31.66 10.12
C VAL A 636 4.11 31.85 10.04
N VAL A 637 3.63 33.09 9.89
CA VAL A 637 2.20 33.38 9.71
C VAL A 637 1.96 33.68 8.25
N THR A 638 1.00 32.99 7.63
CA THR A 638 0.67 33.21 6.22
C THR A 638 -0.01 34.57 6.07
N ARG A 639 0.46 35.36 5.09
CA ARG A 639 -0.11 36.68 4.79
C ARG A 639 -1.23 36.51 3.78
N LEU A 640 -2.39 37.05 4.09
CA LEU A 640 -3.59 37.02 3.25
C LEU A 640 -3.95 38.45 2.90
N ALA A 641 -4.05 38.76 1.60
CA ALA A 641 -4.28 40.10 1.10
C ALA A 641 -5.76 40.48 1.03
N GLY A 642 -6.67 39.49 1.03
CA GLY A 642 -8.09 39.74 0.87
C GLY A 642 -8.98 38.53 1.16
N ARG A 643 -10.29 38.73 0.99
CA ARG A 643 -11.32 37.75 1.32
C ARG A 643 -11.19 36.45 0.51
N ASP A 644 -10.92 36.55 -0.78
CA ASP A 644 -10.84 35.37 -1.66
C ASP A 644 -9.66 34.47 -1.27
N GLU A 645 -8.52 35.07 -0.94
CA GLU A 645 -7.36 34.32 -0.41
C GLU A 645 -7.66 33.69 0.96
N ALA A 646 -8.40 34.38 1.83
CA ALA A 646 -8.82 33.83 3.12
C ALA A 646 -9.76 32.63 2.97
N LEU A 647 -10.73 32.68 2.05
CA LEU A 647 -11.62 31.56 1.73
C LEU A 647 -10.83 30.38 1.16
N ALA A 648 -9.95 30.63 0.18
CA ALA A 648 -9.12 29.59 -0.42
C ALA A 648 -8.18 28.93 0.60
N TRP A 649 -7.62 29.71 1.53
CA TRP A 649 -6.79 29.20 2.61
C TRP A 649 -7.58 28.32 3.56
N PHE A 650 -8.75 28.75 4.04
CA PHE A 650 -9.59 27.90 4.88
C PHE A 650 -10.05 26.63 4.18
N ASP A 651 -10.39 26.70 2.88
CA ASP A 651 -10.75 25.51 2.09
C ASP A 651 -9.58 24.50 2.01
N ALA A 652 -8.36 24.99 1.84
CA ALA A 652 -7.16 24.15 1.80
C ALA A 652 -6.78 23.61 3.19
N GLU A 653 -6.91 24.41 4.24
CA GLU A 653 -6.48 24.08 5.60
C GLU A 653 -7.58 23.53 6.50
N ARG A 654 -8.82 23.32 6.00
CA ARG A 654 -9.96 22.90 6.83
C ARG A 654 -9.63 21.68 7.70
N ARG A 655 -9.10 20.62 7.09
CA ARG A 655 -8.82 19.36 7.82
C ARG A 655 -7.72 19.56 8.87
N PRO A 656 -6.54 20.15 8.54
CA PRO A 656 -5.53 20.43 9.56
C PRO A 656 -5.99 21.39 10.66
N LEU A 657 -6.80 22.39 10.35
CA LEU A 657 -7.37 23.31 11.35
C LEU A 657 -8.25 22.58 12.36
N LEU A 658 -9.15 21.69 11.90
CA LEU A 658 -9.98 20.89 12.80
C LEU A 658 -9.11 19.99 13.69
N SER A 659 -8.11 19.32 13.10
CA SER A 659 -7.14 18.53 13.85
C SER A 659 -6.30 19.37 14.82
N ALA A 660 -6.01 20.63 14.50
CA ALA A 660 -5.28 21.55 15.36
C ALA A 660 -6.09 21.97 16.60
N VAL A 661 -7.42 22.13 16.46
CA VAL A 661 -8.32 22.35 17.61
C VAL A 661 -8.25 21.17 18.58
N HIS A 662 -8.32 19.94 18.06
CA HIS A 662 -8.18 18.73 18.87
C HIS A 662 -6.79 18.61 19.50
N LEU A 663 -5.73 18.83 18.73
CA LEU A 663 -4.35 18.83 19.23
C LEU A 663 -4.15 19.83 20.37
N ALA A 664 -4.69 21.04 20.26
CA ALA A 664 -4.67 22.03 21.33
C ALA A 664 -5.42 21.54 22.59
N ALA A 665 -6.58 20.92 22.41
CA ALA A 665 -7.39 20.41 23.50
C ALA A 665 -6.68 19.27 24.25
N ASP A 666 -6.10 18.33 23.52
CA ASP A 666 -5.37 17.17 24.07
C ASP A 666 -4.07 17.61 24.76
N ALA A 667 -3.43 18.66 24.27
CA ALA A 667 -2.27 19.28 24.90
C ALA A 667 -2.62 20.14 26.14
N GLY A 668 -3.91 20.30 26.48
CA GLY A 668 -4.36 21.14 27.60
C GLY A 668 -4.19 22.64 27.35
N LEU A 669 -4.07 23.06 26.09
CA LEU A 669 -3.90 24.46 25.68
C LEU A 669 -5.26 25.12 25.46
N ASP A 670 -6.02 25.29 26.55
CA ASP A 670 -7.42 25.72 26.52
C ASP A 670 -7.62 27.03 25.72
N ALA A 671 -6.70 27.99 25.86
CA ALA A 671 -6.74 29.26 25.12
C ALA A 671 -6.62 29.07 23.60
N HIS A 672 -5.72 28.20 23.14
CA HIS A 672 -5.59 27.87 21.72
C HIS A 672 -6.82 27.13 21.21
N THR A 673 -7.37 26.19 21.99
CA THR A 673 -8.56 25.41 21.61
C THR A 673 -9.75 26.31 21.30
N TRP A 674 -10.13 27.20 22.23
CA TRP A 674 -11.32 28.02 22.02
C TRP A 674 -11.09 29.12 20.99
N ARG A 675 -9.88 29.70 20.91
CA ARG A 675 -9.58 30.75 19.92
C ARG A 675 -9.52 30.23 18.49
N LEU A 676 -8.97 29.02 18.28
CA LEU A 676 -9.00 28.36 16.98
C LEU A 676 -10.45 28.05 16.56
N ALA A 677 -11.25 27.48 17.47
CA ALA A 677 -12.66 27.20 17.20
C ALA A 677 -13.43 28.49 16.83
N ASP A 678 -13.25 29.55 17.60
CA ASP A 678 -13.85 30.86 17.34
C ASP A 678 -13.42 31.42 15.96
N ALA A 679 -12.13 31.39 15.62
CA ALA A 679 -11.61 31.84 14.32
C ALA A 679 -12.18 31.05 13.12
N THR A 680 -12.52 29.77 13.30
CA THR A 680 -13.12 28.96 12.22
C THR A 680 -14.63 29.17 12.03
N THR A 681 -15.31 29.86 12.96
CA THR A 681 -16.79 29.93 13.04
C THR A 681 -17.42 30.48 11.77
N THR A 682 -16.99 31.66 11.32
CA THR A 682 -17.58 32.34 10.16
C THR A 682 -17.40 31.52 8.88
N TYR A 683 -16.23 30.91 8.70
CA TYR A 683 -15.95 30.07 7.55
C TYR A 683 -16.84 28.81 7.54
N LEU A 684 -16.86 28.06 8.64
CA LEU A 684 -17.61 26.81 8.72
C LEU A 684 -19.12 27.04 8.59
N ASP A 685 -19.68 28.11 9.17
CA ASP A 685 -21.11 28.44 9.04
C ASP A 685 -21.47 28.80 7.59
N ARG A 686 -20.71 29.70 6.94
CA ARG A 686 -20.97 30.14 5.56
C ARG A 686 -20.79 29.02 4.53
N ARG A 687 -19.86 28.09 4.76
CA ARG A 687 -19.69 26.89 3.92
C ARG A 687 -20.65 25.76 4.27
N GLY A 688 -21.54 25.96 5.25
CA GLY A 688 -22.50 24.94 5.71
C GLY A 688 -21.84 23.66 6.21
N ARG A 689 -20.68 23.79 6.88
CA ARG A 689 -19.96 22.70 7.57
C ARG A 689 -20.35 22.70 9.05
N TRP A 690 -21.64 22.58 9.31
CA TRP A 690 -22.21 22.75 10.64
C TRP A 690 -21.84 21.64 11.61
N HIS A 691 -21.62 20.40 11.14
CA HIS A 691 -21.13 19.31 12.00
C HIS A 691 -19.70 19.58 12.48
N ASP A 692 -18.81 20.01 11.58
CA ASP A 692 -17.45 20.45 11.93
C ASP A 692 -17.49 21.65 12.89
N LEU A 693 -18.41 22.59 12.65
CA LEU A 693 -18.63 23.73 13.54
C LEU A 693 -19.09 23.28 14.92
N ALA A 694 -20.04 22.36 15.03
CA ALA A 694 -20.52 21.85 16.32
C ALA A 694 -19.37 21.19 17.09
N ALA A 695 -18.57 20.35 16.44
CA ALA A 695 -17.43 19.67 17.06
C ALA A 695 -16.38 20.66 17.61
N THR A 696 -16.05 21.71 16.85
CA THR A 696 -15.10 22.74 17.30
C THR A 696 -15.67 23.59 18.44
N GLN A 697 -16.96 23.97 18.40
CA GLN A 697 -17.60 24.74 19.47
C GLN A 697 -17.78 23.93 20.76
N GLU A 698 -18.03 22.62 20.67
CA GLU A 698 -18.03 21.73 21.84
C GLU A 698 -16.65 21.66 22.51
N ALA A 699 -15.58 21.58 21.71
CA ALA A 699 -14.21 21.62 22.22
C ALA A 699 -13.91 22.97 22.89
N ALA A 700 -14.36 24.08 22.30
CA ALA A 700 -14.25 25.43 22.87
C ALA A 700 -14.99 25.56 24.21
N LEU A 701 -16.24 25.07 24.29
CA LEU A 701 -17.03 25.09 25.52
C LEU A 701 -16.35 24.29 26.64
N ARG A 702 -15.82 23.10 26.32
CA ARG A 702 -15.04 22.28 27.26
C ARG A 702 -13.77 22.99 27.73
N ALA A 703 -13.03 23.61 26.82
CA ALA A 703 -11.82 24.37 27.14
C ALA A 703 -12.10 25.58 28.04
N ARG A 704 -13.12 26.39 27.70
CA ARG A 704 -13.53 27.55 28.53
C ARG A 704 -14.02 27.14 29.91
N ARG A 705 -14.72 25.99 30.01
CA ARG A 705 -15.13 25.43 31.30
C ARG A 705 -13.93 25.06 32.18
N ARG A 706 -12.90 24.42 31.60
CA ARG A 706 -11.65 24.08 32.32
C ARG A 706 -10.85 25.33 32.73
N ALA A 707 -10.78 26.32 31.85
CA ALA A 707 -10.10 27.58 32.11
C ALA A 707 -10.83 28.49 33.12
N GLY A 708 -12.08 28.17 33.47
CA GLY A 708 -12.90 29.01 34.36
C GLY A 708 -13.35 30.33 33.72
N ASP A 709 -13.33 30.42 32.39
CA ASP A 709 -13.73 31.61 31.62
C ASP A 709 -15.26 31.70 31.55
N ARG A 710 -15.85 32.36 32.55
CA ARG A 710 -17.30 32.45 32.71
C ARG A 710 -17.99 33.29 31.64
N ALA A 711 -17.35 34.38 31.19
CA ALA A 711 -17.88 35.22 30.11
C ALA A 711 -17.89 34.44 28.79
N GLY A 712 -16.78 33.76 28.49
CA GLY A 712 -16.68 32.93 27.29
C GLY A 712 -17.61 31.71 27.31
N LEU A 713 -18.03 31.19 28.47
CA LEU A 713 -19.01 30.09 28.53
C LEU A 713 -20.35 30.48 27.90
N GLY A 714 -20.81 31.72 28.12
CA GLY A 714 -22.05 32.23 27.51
C GLY A 714 -21.93 32.32 25.99
N ASP A 715 -20.83 32.92 25.50
CA ASP A 715 -20.57 33.03 24.06
C ASP A 715 -20.47 31.65 23.37
N ALA A 716 -19.78 30.69 24.00
CA ALA A 716 -19.62 29.35 23.45
C ALA A 716 -20.95 28.57 23.44
N ALA A 717 -21.76 28.70 24.50
CA ALA A 717 -23.12 28.15 24.52
C ALA A 717 -24.00 28.80 23.45
N CYS A 718 -23.88 30.12 23.24
CA CYS A 718 -24.60 30.81 22.19
C CYS A 718 -24.19 30.33 20.79
N ALA A 719 -22.89 30.15 20.53
CA ALA A 719 -22.40 29.64 19.26
C ALA A 719 -22.86 28.19 18.99
N LEU A 720 -22.81 27.32 20.00
CA LEU A 720 -23.26 25.94 19.88
C LEU A 720 -24.77 25.85 19.65
N GLY A 721 -25.56 26.67 20.35
CA GLY A 721 -27.01 26.72 20.16
C GLY A 721 -27.41 27.17 18.75
N ARG A 722 -26.76 28.18 18.19
CA ARG A 722 -26.94 28.56 16.76
C ARG A 722 -26.60 27.43 15.82
N THR A 723 -25.50 26.73 16.09
CA THR A 723 -25.03 25.63 15.24
C THR A 723 -26.00 24.46 15.27
N TYR A 724 -26.53 24.11 16.44
CA TYR A 724 -27.55 23.06 16.55
C TYR A 724 -28.86 23.41 15.87
N ALA A 725 -29.25 24.69 15.88
CA ALA A 725 -30.41 25.14 15.09
C ALA A 725 -30.20 24.88 13.59
N ARG A 726 -28.99 25.15 13.06
CA ARG A 726 -28.65 24.87 11.64
C ARG A 726 -28.72 23.38 11.28
N ILE A 727 -28.32 22.49 12.20
CA ILE A 727 -28.35 21.03 12.02
C ILE A 727 -29.75 20.46 12.36
N GLY A 728 -30.75 21.30 12.66
CA GLY A 728 -32.10 20.85 13.01
C GLY A 728 -32.24 20.17 14.38
N ARG A 729 -31.21 20.24 15.24
CA ARG A 729 -31.25 19.76 16.62
C ARG A 729 -31.86 20.83 17.53
N TYR A 730 -33.14 21.12 17.32
CA TYR A 730 -33.81 22.26 17.94
C TYR A 730 -33.89 22.21 19.48
N GLU A 731 -34.04 21.01 20.06
CA GLU A 731 -34.06 20.85 21.52
C GLU A 731 -32.70 21.21 22.15
N ASP A 732 -31.61 20.74 21.54
CA ASP A 732 -30.25 21.09 21.97
C ASP A 732 -29.97 22.59 21.74
N ALA A 733 -30.47 23.16 20.65
CA ALA A 733 -30.37 24.58 20.37
C ALA A 733 -31.06 25.43 21.46
N GLU A 734 -32.30 25.08 21.82
CA GLU A 734 -33.07 25.77 22.86
C GLU A 734 -32.37 25.65 24.22
N HIS A 735 -31.86 24.45 24.55
CA HIS A 735 -31.08 24.22 25.77
C HIS A 735 -29.84 25.11 25.85
N HIS A 736 -29.02 25.13 24.80
CA HIS A 736 -27.76 25.87 24.79
C HIS A 736 -27.95 27.39 24.74
N LEU A 737 -28.92 27.90 23.96
CA LEU A 737 -29.20 29.33 23.94
C LEU A 737 -29.85 29.81 25.25
N GLY A 738 -30.72 29.00 25.86
CA GLY A 738 -31.28 29.28 27.18
C GLY A 738 -30.20 29.33 28.25
N ALA A 739 -29.26 28.39 28.23
CA ALA A 739 -28.09 28.41 29.10
C ALA A 739 -27.21 29.66 28.86
N ALA A 740 -27.00 30.07 27.60
CA ALA A 740 -26.27 31.29 27.28
C ALA A 740 -26.95 32.53 27.86
N MET A 741 -28.26 32.69 27.67
CA MET A 741 -29.03 33.79 28.27
C MET A 741 -28.88 33.83 29.79
N TRP A 742 -29.05 32.68 30.44
CA TRP A 742 -28.92 32.58 31.90
C TRP A 742 -27.52 32.98 32.36
N ILE A 743 -26.46 32.49 31.70
CA ILE A 743 -25.06 32.83 32.00
C ILE A 743 -24.85 34.34 31.88
N HIS A 744 -25.21 34.94 30.73
CA HIS A 744 -25.00 36.37 30.51
C HIS A 744 -25.80 37.24 31.49
N GLU A 745 -27.02 36.84 31.86
CA GLU A 745 -27.82 37.52 32.88
C GLU A 745 -27.18 37.44 34.27
N GLN A 746 -26.72 36.26 34.69
CA GLN A 746 -26.07 36.09 36.00
C GLN A 746 -24.78 36.92 36.15
N PHE A 747 -24.06 37.15 35.04
CA PHE A 747 -22.80 37.89 35.05
C PHE A 747 -22.90 39.34 34.58
N GLY A 748 -24.11 39.83 34.31
CA GLY A 748 -24.35 41.23 33.93
C GLY A 748 -23.85 41.60 32.53
N ASP A 749 -23.68 40.63 31.63
CA ASP A 749 -23.33 40.87 30.23
C ASP A 749 -24.59 41.14 29.40
N ALA A 750 -25.01 42.41 29.38
CA ALA A 750 -26.20 42.84 28.65
C ALA A 750 -26.10 42.61 27.12
N ALA A 751 -24.89 42.72 26.54
CA ALA A 751 -24.68 42.51 25.11
C ALA A 751 -24.79 41.03 24.74
N GLY A 752 -24.19 40.13 25.54
CA GLY A 752 -24.35 38.69 25.41
C GLY A 752 -25.82 38.25 25.60
N LEU A 753 -26.51 38.80 26.59
CA LEU A 753 -27.94 38.53 26.83
C LEU A 753 -28.81 38.91 25.63
N ALA A 754 -28.56 40.09 25.05
CA ALA A 754 -29.29 40.56 23.86
C ALA A 754 -29.01 39.68 22.64
N ARG A 755 -27.75 39.26 22.41
CA ARG A 755 -27.37 38.35 21.31
C ARG A 755 -28.02 36.98 21.48
N ALA A 756 -27.95 36.38 22.66
CA ALA A 756 -28.59 35.08 22.93
C ALA A 756 -30.10 35.14 22.74
N GLY A 757 -30.76 36.22 23.20
CA GLY A 757 -32.19 36.45 22.99
C GLY A 757 -32.55 36.64 21.50
N HIS A 758 -31.72 37.33 20.72
CA HIS A 758 -31.89 37.45 19.27
C HIS A 758 -31.85 36.08 18.58
N HIS A 759 -30.89 35.22 18.95
CA HIS A 759 -30.77 33.88 18.36
C HIS A 759 -31.90 32.94 18.81
N LEU A 760 -32.39 33.04 20.05
CA LEU A 760 -33.61 32.33 20.47
C LEU A 760 -34.84 32.81 19.70
N GLY A 761 -34.89 34.10 19.36
CA GLY A 761 -35.93 34.64 18.48
C GLY A 761 -35.94 33.96 17.11
N TRP A 762 -34.77 33.76 16.50
CA TRP A 762 -34.65 32.99 15.25
C TRP A 762 -35.03 31.52 15.41
N LEU A 763 -34.60 30.87 16.50
CA LEU A 763 -35.01 29.49 16.78
C LEU A 763 -36.53 29.36 16.94
N ALA A 764 -37.16 30.28 17.65
CA ALA A 764 -38.62 30.33 17.80
C ALA A 764 -39.31 30.55 16.44
N HIS A 765 -38.73 31.35 15.55
CA HIS A 765 -39.19 31.49 14.17
C HIS A 765 -39.13 30.16 13.40
N ASP A 766 -38.02 29.42 13.50
CA ASP A 766 -37.83 28.14 12.81
C ASP A 766 -38.84 27.08 13.31
N LEU A 767 -39.15 27.11 14.61
CA LEU A 767 -40.21 26.34 15.25
C LEU A 767 -41.63 26.87 14.98
N ARG A 768 -41.78 27.93 14.16
CA ARG A 768 -43.04 28.60 13.80
C ARG A 768 -43.80 29.21 14.98
N ARG A 769 -43.12 29.50 16.09
CA ARG A 769 -43.64 30.20 17.28
C ARG A 769 -43.50 31.72 17.10
N TYR A 770 -44.11 32.28 16.05
CA TYR A 770 -43.88 33.67 15.64
C TYR A 770 -44.17 34.75 16.71
N PRO A 771 -45.22 34.65 17.56
CA PRO A 771 -45.44 35.64 18.62
C PRO A 771 -44.32 35.65 19.69
N GLU A 772 -43.79 34.47 20.02
CA GLU A 772 -42.65 34.32 20.91
C GLU A 772 -41.39 34.90 20.27
N ALA A 773 -41.14 34.57 19.00
CA ALA A 773 -40.03 35.11 18.21
C ALA A 773 -40.03 36.64 18.18
N LEU A 774 -41.20 37.26 18.00
CA LEU A 774 -41.35 38.72 18.00
C LEU A 774 -41.04 39.33 19.37
N THR A 775 -41.47 38.66 20.45
CA THR A 775 -41.19 39.10 21.82
C THR A 775 -39.69 39.07 22.13
N LEU A 776 -39.02 37.97 21.75
CA LEU A 776 -37.58 37.77 21.97
C LEU A 776 -36.73 38.74 21.16
N THR A 777 -36.98 38.84 19.85
CA THR A 777 -36.24 39.77 18.97
C THR A 777 -36.51 41.24 19.34
N GLY A 778 -37.74 41.59 19.71
CA GLY A 778 -38.08 42.93 20.18
C GLY A 778 -37.42 43.30 21.52
N ARG A 779 -37.24 42.34 22.44
CA ARG A 779 -36.45 42.55 23.67
C ARG A 779 -34.97 42.76 23.33
N ALA A 780 -34.41 41.96 22.43
CA ALA A 780 -33.04 42.11 21.99
C ALA A 780 -32.80 43.49 21.33
N LEU A 781 -33.69 43.93 20.44
CA LEU A 781 -33.63 45.25 19.79
C LEU A 781 -33.56 46.38 20.82
N ARG A 782 -34.45 46.38 21.82
CA ARG A 782 -34.44 47.39 22.89
C ARG A 782 -33.15 47.39 23.70
N LEU A 783 -32.56 46.22 23.95
CA LEU A 783 -31.28 46.12 24.65
C LEU A 783 -30.14 46.67 23.79
N PHE A 784 -30.09 46.34 22.49
CA PHE A 784 -29.08 46.91 21.59
C PHE A 784 -29.21 48.43 21.43
N ASP A 785 -30.44 48.97 21.41
CA ASP A 785 -30.69 50.41 21.45
C ASP A 785 -30.09 51.06 22.71
N GLN A 786 -30.33 50.47 23.88
CA GLN A 786 -29.80 50.96 25.16
C GLN A 786 -28.28 50.89 25.24
N LEU A 787 -27.69 49.86 24.61
CA LEU A 787 -26.23 49.67 24.55
C LEU A 787 -25.57 50.55 23.48
N GLY A 788 -26.33 51.15 22.57
CA GLY A 788 -25.80 51.90 21.44
C GLY A 788 -25.11 51.01 20.39
N ASP A 789 -25.38 49.71 20.38
CA ASP A 789 -24.78 48.75 19.45
C ASP A 789 -25.52 48.78 18.11
N ARG A 790 -25.08 49.68 17.22
CA ARG A 790 -25.72 49.93 15.92
C ARG A 790 -25.73 48.70 15.01
N LEU A 791 -24.69 47.87 15.06
CA LEU A 791 -24.58 46.67 14.23
C LEU A 791 -25.66 45.65 14.62
N TRP A 792 -25.72 45.30 15.89
CA TRP A 792 -26.69 44.32 16.36
C TRP A 792 -28.11 44.86 16.40
N ARG A 793 -28.30 46.16 16.59
CA ARG A 793 -29.58 46.85 16.40
C ARG A 793 -30.12 46.63 14.99
N ALA A 794 -29.33 46.88 13.95
CA ALA A 794 -29.75 46.68 12.57
C ALA A 794 -30.11 45.21 12.28
N ARG A 795 -29.33 44.25 12.80
CA ARG A 795 -29.62 42.82 12.68
C ARG A 795 -30.90 42.40 13.40
N ALA A 796 -31.14 42.92 14.60
CA ALA A 796 -32.37 42.68 15.36
C ALA A 796 -33.59 43.30 14.67
N LEU A 797 -33.45 44.50 14.11
CA LEU A 797 -34.49 45.18 13.34
C LEU A 797 -34.89 44.40 12.10
N ASN A 798 -33.90 43.84 11.37
CA ASN A 798 -34.16 42.94 10.25
C ASN A 798 -34.91 41.68 10.67
N ALA A 799 -34.50 41.03 11.76
CA ALA A 799 -35.16 39.83 12.28
C ALA A 799 -36.62 40.12 12.68
N THR A 800 -36.87 41.23 13.38
CA THR A 800 -38.22 41.67 13.73
C THR A 800 -39.06 41.93 12.47
N GLY A 801 -38.51 42.63 11.47
CA GLY A 801 -39.17 42.85 10.18
C GLY A 801 -39.50 41.55 9.44
N TRP A 802 -38.58 40.59 9.40
CA TRP A 802 -38.81 39.27 8.84
C TRP A 802 -39.98 38.54 9.54
N ILE A 803 -40.01 38.54 10.88
CA ILE A 803 -41.06 37.89 11.68
C ILE A 803 -42.43 38.54 11.43
N HIS A 804 -42.52 39.88 11.34
CA HIS A 804 -43.74 40.57 10.92
C HIS A 804 -44.21 40.10 9.52
N GLY A 805 -43.27 39.91 8.60
CA GLY A 805 -43.56 39.37 7.26
C GLY A 805 -44.18 37.97 7.33
N ARG A 806 -43.72 37.11 8.24
CA ARG A 806 -44.25 35.76 8.47
C ARG A 806 -45.62 35.75 9.16
N LEU A 807 -45.94 36.82 9.90
CA LEU A 807 -47.27 37.05 10.49
C LEU A 807 -48.28 37.65 9.50
N GLY A 808 -47.87 37.98 8.27
CA GLY A 808 -48.72 38.60 7.25
C GLY A 808 -48.73 40.12 7.26
N GLU A 809 -47.97 40.75 8.16
CA GLU A 809 -47.90 42.20 8.36
C GLU A 809 -46.88 42.82 7.38
N HIS A 810 -47.03 42.54 6.09
CA HIS A 810 -46.00 42.80 5.07
C HIS A 810 -45.63 44.29 4.90
N ARG A 811 -46.53 45.23 5.20
CA ARG A 811 -46.23 46.67 5.16
C ARG A 811 -45.32 47.10 6.30
N GLU A 812 -45.55 46.59 7.50
CA GLU A 812 -44.71 46.87 8.67
C GLU A 812 -43.34 46.19 8.52
N ALA A 813 -43.34 44.94 8.03
CA ALA A 813 -42.12 44.22 7.65
C ALA A 813 -41.25 45.05 6.69
N LEU A 814 -41.84 45.58 5.61
CA LEU A 814 -41.13 46.37 4.61
C LEU A 814 -40.51 47.64 5.21
N GLN A 815 -41.22 48.34 6.11
CA GLN A 815 -40.70 49.54 6.76
C GLN A 815 -39.47 49.20 7.61
N ARG A 816 -39.58 48.17 8.47
CA ARG A 816 -38.51 47.74 9.38
C ARG A 816 -37.29 47.22 8.62
N CYS A 817 -37.47 46.39 7.59
CA CYS A 817 -36.36 45.84 6.82
C CYS A 817 -35.62 46.91 5.99
N ARG A 818 -36.32 47.96 5.50
CA ARG A 818 -35.67 49.09 4.80
C ARG A 818 -34.83 49.96 5.74
N GLU A 819 -35.31 50.17 6.96
CA GLU A 819 -34.57 50.88 7.99
C GLU A 819 -33.31 50.07 8.37
N ALA A 820 -33.44 48.76 8.57
CA ALA A 820 -32.31 47.86 8.78
C ALA A 820 -31.32 47.87 7.61
N LEU A 821 -31.80 47.82 6.36
CA LEU A 821 -30.97 47.88 5.15
C LEU A 821 -30.17 49.19 5.06
N THR A 822 -30.79 50.31 5.40
CA THR A 822 -30.12 51.62 5.41
C THR A 822 -28.98 51.62 6.43
N GLU A 823 -29.21 51.01 7.60
CA GLU A 823 -28.20 50.91 8.66
C GLU A 823 -27.06 49.95 8.30
N THR A 824 -27.36 48.78 7.72
CA THR A 824 -26.32 47.80 7.36
C THR A 824 -25.42 48.33 6.24
N ILE A 825 -25.97 49.05 5.25
CA ILE A 825 -25.18 49.74 4.22
C ILE A 825 -24.27 50.81 4.86
N ALA A 826 -24.81 51.62 5.78
CA ALA A 826 -24.03 52.67 6.44
C ALA A 826 -22.90 52.12 7.35
N LEU A 827 -23.02 50.88 7.79
CA LEU A 827 -22.04 50.18 8.64
C LEU A 827 -21.07 49.29 7.85
N ASP A 828 -21.22 49.19 6.53
CA ASP A 828 -20.48 48.24 5.68
C ASP A 828 -20.66 46.77 6.14
N ASP A 829 -21.80 46.44 6.77
CA ASP A 829 -22.15 45.07 7.16
C ASP A 829 -22.74 44.33 5.97
N ARG A 830 -21.87 43.83 5.09
CA ARG A 830 -22.28 43.12 3.87
C ARG A 830 -23.18 41.90 4.14
N HIS A 831 -23.00 41.22 5.28
CA HIS A 831 -23.85 40.09 5.65
C HIS A 831 -25.24 40.55 6.10
N GLY A 832 -25.29 41.60 6.92
CA GLY A 832 -26.55 42.27 7.28
C GLY A 832 -27.28 42.85 6.06
N GLU A 833 -26.55 43.39 5.08
CA GLU A 833 -27.10 43.89 3.82
C GLU A 833 -27.76 42.75 3.01
N ALA A 834 -27.09 41.60 2.89
CA ALA A 834 -27.63 40.42 2.21
C ALA A 834 -28.96 39.96 2.83
N GLY A 835 -29.00 39.83 4.15
CA GLY A 835 -30.21 39.45 4.89
C GLY A 835 -31.32 40.48 4.82
N ALA A 836 -30.99 41.77 4.80
CA ALA A 836 -31.99 42.84 4.69
C ALA A 836 -32.57 42.95 3.27
N TRP A 837 -31.76 42.80 2.22
CA TRP A 837 -32.26 42.70 0.85
C TRP A 837 -33.18 41.52 0.65
N ASP A 838 -32.86 40.35 1.22
CA ASP A 838 -33.72 39.17 1.18
C ASP A 838 -35.06 39.44 1.87
N ALA A 839 -35.05 40.01 3.07
CA ALA A 839 -36.26 40.34 3.81
C ALA A 839 -37.14 41.40 3.11
N VAL A 840 -36.54 42.41 2.48
CA VAL A 840 -37.25 43.40 1.66
C VAL A 840 -37.85 42.73 0.41
N GLY A 841 -37.12 41.82 -0.23
CA GLY A 841 -37.61 41.05 -1.37
C GLY A 841 -38.82 40.18 -1.00
N HIS A 842 -38.77 39.51 0.15
CA HIS A 842 -39.88 38.72 0.69
C HIS A 842 -41.12 39.57 0.94
N ALA A 843 -40.96 40.76 1.54
CA ALA A 843 -42.08 41.67 1.74
C ALA A 843 -42.71 42.12 0.40
N HIS A 844 -41.89 42.46 -0.61
CA HIS A 844 -42.40 42.84 -1.94
C HIS A 844 -43.11 41.69 -2.66
N HIS A 845 -42.59 40.46 -2.55
CA HIS A 845 -43.22 39.28 -3.15
C HIS A 845 -44.64 39.08 -2.62
N HIS A 846 -44.81 39.13 -1.30
CA HIS A 846 -46.12 38.95 -0.66
C HIS A 846 -47.07 40.16 -0.79
N LEU A 847 -46.55 41.34 -1.13
CA LEU A 847 -47.36 42.50 -1.51
C LEU A 847 -47.82 42.47 -2.97
N GLY A 848 -47.45 41.44 -3.74
CA GLY A 848 -47.84 41.29 -5.14
C GLY A 848 -46.99 42.10 -6.12
N ASP A 849 -45.76 42.47 -5.73
CA ASP A 849 -44.78 43.16 -6.59
C ASP A 849 -43.58 42.23 -6.91
N PRO A 850 -43.76 41.25 -7.80
CA PRO A 850 -42.71 40.28 -8.11
C PRO A 850 -41.49 40.92 -8.77
N ARG A 851 -41.63 42.07 -9.44
CA ARG A 851 -40.50 42.76 -10.09
C ARG A 851 -39.55 43.35 -9.06
N GLN A 852 -40.08 44.03 -8.04
CA GLN A 852 -39.25 44.54 -6.95
C GLN A 852 -38.65 43.41 -6.11
N ALA A 853 -39.40 42.33 -5.90
CA ALA A 853 -38.89 41.15 -5.21
C ALA A 853 -37.65 40.56 -5.92
N ILE A 854 -37.73 40.33 -7.23
CA ILE A 854 -36.61 39.81 -8.04
C ILE A 854 -35.39 40.74 -7.95
N ALA A 855 -35.58 42.06 -8.03
CA ALA A 855 -34.47 43.01 -7.91
C ALA A 855 -33.79 42.92 -6.54
N CYS A 856 -34.56 42.91 -5.45
CA CYS A 856 -34.04 42.80 -4.09
C CYS A 856 -33.30 41.48 -3.86
N TYR A 857 -33.90 40.35 -4.27
CA TYR A 857 -33.23 39.06 -4.17
C TYR A 857 -31.97 38.98 -5.05
N GLY A 858 -31.93 39.67 -6.19
CA GLY A 858 -30.71 39.79 -7.01
C GLY A 858 -29.56 40.49 -6.28
N HIS A 859 -29.86 41.50 -5.45
CA HIS A 859 -28.86 42.14 -4.57
C HIS A 859 -28.40 41.21 -3.46
N ALA A 860 -29.34 40.53 -2.78
CA ALA A 860 -29.02 39.55 -1.74
C ALA A 860 -28.14 38.41 -2.28
N LEU A 861 -28.48 37.86 -3.45
CA LEU A 861 -27.74 36.78 -4.10
C LEU A 861 -26.29 37.19 -4.39
N ARG A 862 -26.08 38.41 -4.89
CA ARG A 862 -24.73 38.92 -5.16
C ARG A 862 -23.92 39.05 -3.87
N ALA A 863 -24.53 39.60 -2.82
CA ALA A 863 -23.87 39.75 -1.53
C ALA A 863 -23.51 38.39 -0.89
N TYR A 864 -24.40 37.40 -0.90
CA TYR A 864 -24.11 36.07 -0.37
C TYR A 864 -22.99 35.36 -1.15
N ARG A 865 -22.94 35.51 -2.48
CA ARG A 865 -21.83 35.01 -3.31
C ARG A 865 -20.49 35.65 -2.96
N GLU A 866 -20.46 36.98 -2.81
CA GLU A 866 -19.25 37.72 -2.40
C GLU A 866 -18.80 37.37 -0.97
N LEU A 867 -19.70 36.88 -0.12
CA LEU A 867 -19.40 36.42 1.23
C LEU A 867 -18.96 34.95 1.29
N GLY A 868 -19.17 34.19 0.20
CA GLY A 868 -19.00 32.74 0.18
C GLY A 868 -20.03 31.99 1.04
N ASP A 869 -21.19 32.60 1.30
CA ASP A 869 -22.28 32.00 2.11
C ASP A 869 -23.18 31.14 1.23
N CYS A 870 -22.87 29.84 1.21
CA CYS A 870 -23.57 28.86 0.40
C CYS A 870 -25.00 28.61 0.89
N SER A 871 -25.26 28.72 2.20
CA SER A 871 -26.59 28.54 2.77
C SER A 871 -27.50 29.72 2.39
N GLY A 872 -27.02 30.95 2.56
CA GLY A 872 -27.73 32.15 2.14
C GLY A 872 -27.97 32.20 0.63
N GLU A 873 -26.96 31.82 -0.18
CA GLU A 873 -27.12 31.73 -1.64
C GLU A 873 -28.24 30.76 -2.03
N ALA A 874 -28.27 29.56 -1.45
CA ALA A 874 -29.31 28.57 -1.75
C ALA A 874 -30.71 29.06 -1.36
N GLY A 875 -30.84 29.69 -0.19
CA GLY A 875 -32.11 30.26 0.30
C GLY A 875 -32.65 31.35 -0.65
N VAL A 876 -31.81 32.32 -1.02
CA VAL A 876 -32.22 33.40 -1.94
C VAL A 876 -32.52 32.88 -3.34
N LEU A 877 -31.82 31.85 -3.83
CA LEU A 877 -32.16 31.20 -5.11
C LEU A 877 -33.55 30.54 -5.07
N ALA A 878 -33.97 29.99 -3.92
CA ALA A 878 -35.33 29.47 -3.76
C ALA A 878 -36.36 30.61 -3.82
N HIS A 879 -36.12 31.70 -3.09
CA HIS A 879 -37.00 32.88 -3.13
C HIS A 879 -37.07 33.53 -4.54
N LEU A 880 -35.95 33.58 -5.26
CA LEU A 880 -35.91 34.02 -6.66
C LEU A 880 -36.79 33.14 -7.54
N ALA A 881 -36.74 31.83 -7.36
CA ALA A 881 -37.58 30.92 -8.13
C ALA A 881 -39.07 31.20 -7.89
N ASP A 882 -39.49 31.36 -6.62
CA ASP A 882 -40.88 31.66 -6.27
C ASP A 882 -41.32 33.01 -6.86
N ALA A 883 -40.46 34.03 -6.85
CA ALA A 883 -40.75 35.32 -7.43
C ALA A 883 -40.82 35.30 -8.97
N HIS A 884 -39.97 34.50 -9.64
CA HIS A 884 -40.04 34.29 -11.09
C HIS A 884 -41.29 33.49 -11.49
N ASP A 885 -41.70 32.49 -10.70
CA ASP A 885 -42.97 31.78 -10.91
C ASP A 885 -44.16 32.76 -10.77
N ALA A 886 -44.15 33.64 -9.76
CA ALA A 886 -45.17 34.71 -9.61
C ALA A 886 -45.13 35.76 -10.74
N ALA A 887 -43.98 35.96 -11.39
CA ALA A 887 -43.82 36.81 -12.57
C ALA A 887 -44.17 36.10 -13.90
N ALA A 888 -44.64 34.85 -13.85
CA ALA A 888 -44.91 34.00 -15.01
C ALA A 888 -43.67 33.69 -15.89
N ASP A 889 -42.49 33.55 -15.28
CA ASP A 889 -41.24 33.10 -15.91
C ASP A 889 -40.75 31.76 -15.32
N PRO A 890 -41.40 30.64 -15.66
CA PRO A 890 -41.11 29.33 -15.07
C PRO A 890 -39.77 28.74 -15.49
N VAL A 891 -39.18 29.21 -16.60
CA VAL A 891 -37.89 28.71 -17.11
C VAL A 891 -36.76 29.19 -16.20
N THR A 892 -36.72 30.49 -15.91
CA THR A 892 -35.74 31.08 -14.98
C THR A 892 -35.94 30.54 -13.56
N ALA A 893 -37.20 30.38 -13.14
CA ALA A 893 -37.51 29.76 -11.84
C ALA A 893 -36.95 28.33 -11.72
N ALA A 894 -37.09 27.51 -12.76
CA ALA A 894 -36.57 26.15 -12.77
C ALA A 894 -35.03 26.10 -12.73
N ASP A 895 -34.33 27.05 -13.38
CA ASP A 895 -32.87 27.17 -13.28
C ASP A 895 -32.43 27.54 -11.87
N HIS A 896 -33.06 28.54 -11.24
CA HIS A 896 -32.78 28.91 -9.86
C HIS A 896 -33.02 27.75 -8.88
N ARG A 897 -34.13 27.01 -9.01
CA ARG A 897 -34.38 25.79 -8.21
C ARG A 897 -33.29 24.74 -8.39
N ARG A 898 -32.79 24.54 -9.62
CA ARG A 898 -31.73 23.57 -9.91
C ARG A 898 -30.42 23.97 -9.24
N ARG A 899 -30.04 25.25 -9.33
CA ARG A 899 -28.83 25.78 -8.68
C ARG A 899 -28.93 25.70 -7.15
N ALA A 900 -30.07 26.08 -6.57
CA ALA A 900 -30.32 25.96 -5.14
C ALA A 900 -30.13 24.51 -4.66
N ARG A 901 -30.76 23.54 -5.34
CA ARG A 901 -30.60 22.11 -5.02
C ARG A 901 -29.16 21.62 -5.14
N SER A 902 -28.42 22.08 -6.15
CA SER A 902 -27.01 21.73 -6.32
C SER A 902 -26.15 22.22 -5.16
N ILE A 903 -26.43 23.41 -4.63
CA ILE A 903 -25.69 23.97 -3.49
C ILE A 903 -26.08 23.23 -2.21
N LEU A 904 -27.38 23.04 -1.96
CA LEU A 904 -27.89 22.32 -0.78
C LEU A 904 -27.32 20.89 -0.68
N ALA A 905 -27.15 20.20 -1.82
CA ALA A 905 -26.55 18.87 -1.86
C ALA A 905 -25.07 18.84 -1.39
N GLY A 906 -24.39 19.98 -1.35
CA GLY A 906 -23.00 20.13 -0.89
C GLY A 906 -22.86 20.71 0.53
N LEU A 907 -23.96 20.98 1.22
CA LEU A 907 -23.98 21.40 2.62
C LEU A 907 -24.18 20.18 3.52
N ASP A 908 -23.82 20.31 4.80
CA ASP A 908 -24.21 19.31 5.79
C ASP A 908 -25.74 19.19 5.82
N PRO A 909 -26.29 17.97 5.78
CA PRO A 909 -27.73 17.80 5.74
C PRO A 909 -28.34 18.35 7.03
N ALA A 910 -29.22 19.34 6.89
CA ALA A 910 -30.27 19.51 7.88
C ALA A 910 -31.23 18.31 7.72
N PRO A 911 -31.60 17.61 8.80
CA PRO A 911 -32.46 16.43 8.75
C PRO A 911 -33.84 16.70 8.14
#